data_AF-A0A7J4ECJ2-F1
#
_entry.id   AF-A0A7J4ECJ2-F1
#
_cell.length_a   1.000
_cell.length_b   1.000
_cell.length_c   1.000
_cell.angle_alpha   90.00
_cell.angle_beta   90.00
_cell.angle_gamma   90.00
#
_symmetry.space_group_name_H-M   'P 1'
#
loop_
_entity.id
_entity.type
_entity.pdbx_description
1 polymer ?
#
loop_
_entity_poly.entity_id
_entity_poly.type
_entity_poly.pdbx_seq_one_letter_code
_entity_poly.pdbx_strand_id
1 'polypeptide(L)'
;MNYEHYSRRYKKKMNKKSIGKKQVALVLSIFAMAILVSIVGFAVAENDSVCDHLGQRAADVAKGELPFVKDDPNILAMTDAGYAIVGGKVGGKTTEGCIDGVIASSGCTIGKGNLLLVHRSKEQPLWFAFFNKSSGECVYLEVDSSVFGMTAAEVKALPDDLVFTKIAKANIDADKLLNEPEAWQAQMNAKVFGGNEFSIITIPNVWAKGAPYELLKTVEFHNHICPGVTSGYNIIEYLDENLPLQGNQNYEIIGCPPWCKDDAFQVIFDKTVGKRFVAMHLTPEDSAQLPGAAGIYIRWDKPTDTGHGLVVAFNWTKARELCEVDPANKNQPWYWWWMRLKMDVEMMDLDDPKLLVSTMKEFDLNSTAELMELKYAGNNPYVVLGLLPDPALANLVGPENIAVDNLLGCRASEFAMENMSFEKYDPDVLAMTDAGYAVVNGKTTENCIDGIQATTGCTVGKGDLLVIRRSRDRPLWFAFFDKTTENCLYLEVDNSVFDKSVEEFMALPDEGLFRRVVKENVSPDKLLNESYAPIWDAKVKAKVFGGGSGPFTNEFTFITIPNVWAKGNGTPRELLAAAQFHNHICPGQTSGYFILEYLDEYLPLEKPSQQYQIIAIPPWCKDDTLQWNLEASIGNKNYVAKDLTTEQQDKLPANAKNVAGLFIRWDPATGTGDGLVLAFNWTKACEISEFPRSDFKDFATYKWWWGRLKMDLDMMDYIDEPETVVETIKEFDVNSPSELSNLKSAGVNPLVVLGVMPEA
;
A
#
# COMPACT_ATOMS: atom_id res chain seq x y z
N MET A 1 28.52 40.83 27.72
CA MET A 1 28.67 41.92 26.73
C MET A 1 27.61 41.71 25.67
N ASN A 2 26.70 42.69 25.53
CA ASN A 2 25.84 43.11 24.41
C ASN A 2 25.33 42.10 23.36
N TYR A 3 24.10 42.12 22.85
CA TYR A 3 22.95 43.05 22.92
C TYR A 3 21.72 42.35 22.28
N GLU A 4 20.50 42.69 22.77
CA GLU A 4 19.21 42.84 22.04
C GLU A 4 18.65 41.69 21.16
N HIS A 5 17.35 41.41 21.00
CA HIS A 5 16.02 41.89 21.37
C HIS A 5 15.07 40.84 20.69
N TYR A 6 13.94 40.33 21.18
CA TYR A 6 12.66 40.97 21.52
C TYR A 6 11.72 39.87 22.07
N SER A 7 11.13 40.08 23.24
CA SER A 7 9.87 39.42 23.64
C SER A 7 9.01 40.48 24.33
N ARG A 8 7.71 40.57 24.01
CA ARG A 8 6.73 41.24 24.88
C ARG A 8 5.33 40.64 24.75
N ARG A 9 4.94 39.96 25.82
CA ARG A 9 3.54 39.82 26.28
C ARG A 9 3.05 41.16 26.83
N TYR A 10 1.78 41.48 26.63
CA TYR A 10 1.06 42.50 27.42
C TYR A 10 -0.27 41.94 27.93
N LYS A 11 -0.39 41.85 29.27
CA LYS A 11 -1.65 41.89 30.02
C LYS A 11 -1.72 43.27 30.69
N LYS A 12 -2.86 43.96 30.64
CA LYS A 12 -3.17 44.98 31.65
C LYS A 12 -4.67 45.05 31.96
N LYS A 13 -4.94 45.05 33.26
CA LYS A 13 -6.22 45.11 33.96
C LYS A 13 -6.95 46.46 33.77
N MET A 14 -8.27 46.37 33.92
CA MET A 14 -9.28 47.43 33.99
C MET A 14 -9.03 48.52 35.06
N ASN A 15 -9.55 49.72 34.81
CA ASN A 15 -10.15 50.55 35.87
C ASN A 15 -11.31 51.44 35.36
N LYS A 16 -12.26 51.71 36.27
CA LYS A 16 -13.66 52.13 36.07
C LYS A 16 -13.85 53.68 36.09
N LYS A 17 -15.00 54.12 35.55
CA LYS A 17 -15.73 55.43 35.68
C LYS A 17 -15.44 56.57 34.69
N SER A 18 -16.37 56.82 33.76
CA SER A 18 -17.41 57.88 33.91
C SER A 18 -18.45 57.77 32.77
N ILE A 19 -19.70 57.53 33.14
CA ILE A 19 -20.86 57.51 32.24
C ILE A 19 -21.68 58.75 32.58
N GLY A 20 -21.95 59.57 31.57
CA GLY A 20 -22.86 60.71 31.69
C GLY A 20 -22.80 61.58 30.45
N LYS A 21 -23.95 61.72 29.76
CA LYS A 21 -24.25 62.65 28.65
C LYS A 21 -24.02 62.21 27.20
N LYS A 22 -23.26 61.16 26.87
CA LYS A 22 -23.11 60.72 25.46
C LYS A 22 -24.09 59.63 24.98
N GLN A 23 -24.77 58.92 25.88
CA GLN A 23 -25.71 57.85 25.49
C GLN A 23 -27.14 58.34 25.19
N VAL A 24 -27.56 59.51 25.70
CA VAL A 24 -28.92 60.02 25.47
C VAL A 24 -29.09 60.63 24.07
N ALA A 25 -28.02 61.24 23.52
CA ALA A 25 -28.06 61.78 22.15
C ALA A 25 -28.08 60.68 21.09
N LEU A 26 -27.36 59.57 21.30
CA LEU A 26 -27.33 58.45 20.35
C LEU A 26 -28.65 57.68 20.31
N VAL A 27 -29.33 57.53 21.46
CA VAL A 27 -30.63 56.82 21.55
C VAL A 27 -31.76 57.64 20.92
N LEU A 28 -31.73 58.97 21.04
CA LEU A 28 -32.72 59.85 20.37
C LEU A 28 -32.54 59.90 18.84
N SER A 29 -31.31 59.82 18.33
CA SER A 29 -31.06 59.71 16.89
C SER A 29 -31.53 58.38 16.30
N ILE A 30 -31.37 57.29 17.05
CA ILE A 30 -31.85 55.95 16.64
C ILE A 30 -33.38 55.88 16.69
N PHE A 31 -34.03 56.50 17.68
CA PHE A 31 -35.50 56.57 17.75
C PHE A 31 -36.13 57.46 16.67
N ALA A 32 -35.51 58.60 16.34
CA ALA A 32 -36.00 59.47 15.25
C ALA A 32 -35.82 58.82 13.86
N MET A 33 -34.76 58.03 13.68
CA MET A 33 -34.53 57.27 12.44
C MET A 33 -35.48 56.06 12.33
N ALA A 34 -35.86 55.44 13.45
CA ALA A 34 -36.89 54.38 13.47
C ALA A 34 -38.31 54.90 13.17
N ILE A 35 -38.62 56.15 13.57
CA ILE A 35 -39.93 56.77 13.30
C ILE A 35 -40.01 57.32 11.85
N LEU A 36 -38.90 57.76 11.25
CA LEU A 36 -38.86 58.17 9.84
C LEU A 36 -38.90 56.98 8.86
N VAL A 37 -38.48 55.78 9.27
CA VAL A 37 -38.61 54.54 8.48
C VAL A 37 -40.02 53.95 8.55
N SER A 38 -40.87 54.38 9.49
CA SER A 38 -42.24 53.86 9.64
C SER A 38 -43.33 54.68 8.92
N ILE A 39 -42.98 55.74 8.17
CA ILE A 39 -43.95 56.58 7.43
C ILE A 39 -43.67 56.66 5.91
N VAL A 40 -42.55 56.11 5.43
CA VAL A 40 -42.47 55.75 4.00
C VAL A 40 -43.16 54.41 3.86
N GLY A 41 -44.43 54.42 3.46
CA GLY A 41 -45.06 53.23 2.93
C GLY A 41 -44.16 52.67 1.84
N PHE A 42 -43.44 51.60 2.17
CA PHE A 42 -42.86 50.73 1.17
C PHE A 42 -44.05 50.24 0.37
N ALA A 43 -44.27 50.87 -0.79
CA ALA A 43 -44.80 50.15 -1.92
C ALA A 43 -43.82 48.98 -2.09
N VAL A 44 -44.17 47.83 -1.50
CA VAL A 44 -43.64 46.54 -1.90
C VAL A 44 -44.02 46.47 -3.36
N ALA A 45 -43.06 46.75 -4.24
CA ALA A 45 -43.20 46.31 -5.62
C ALA A 45 -43.36 44.79 -5.49
N GLU A 46 -44.56 44.28 -5.76
CA GLU A 46 -44.76 42.87 -6.05
C GLU A 46 -43.77 42.55 -7.16
N ASN A 47 -42.66 41.92 -6.79
CA ASN A 47 -41.65 41.49 -7.74
C ASN A 47 -42.22 40.21 -8.34
N ASP A 48 -43.17 40.39 -9.26
CA ASP A 48 -44.01 39.37 -9.89
C ASP A 48 -43.12 38.46 -10.75
N SER A 49 -42.35 37.59 -10.10
CA SER A 49 -41.37 36.71 -10.72
C SER A 49 -42.12 35.54 -11.36
N VAL A 50 -41.75 35.16 -12.58
CA VAL A 50 -42.33 33.98 -13.26
C VAL A 50 -42.21 32.74 -12.37
N CYS A 51 -41.10 32.59 -11.65
CA CYS A 51 -40.87 31.48 -10.74
C CYS A 51 -41.88 31.45 -9.58
N ASP A 52 -42.15 32.59 -8.94
CA ASP A 52 -43.10 32.70 -7.83
C ASP A 52 -44.50 32.24 -8.28
N HIS A 53 -44.90 32.68 -9.48
CA HIS A 53 -46.16 32.26 -10.09
C HIS A 53 -46.19 30.79 -10.45
N LEU A 54 -45.12 30.23 -11.00
CA LEU A 54 -45.06 28.81 -11.33
C LEU A 54 -45.21 27.94 -10.09
N GLY A 55 -44.52 28.28 -9.00
CA GLY A 55 -44.63 27.57 -7.72
C GLY A 55 -46.04 27.65 -7.12
N GLN A 56 -46.62 28.85 -7.09
CA GLN A 56 -48.00 29.04 -6.62
C GLN A 56 -49.00 28.27 -7.48
N ARG A 57 -48.85 28.34 -8.80
CA ARG A 57 -49.73 27.67 -9.77
C ARG A 57 -49.65 26.16 -9.68
N ALA A 58 -48.44 25.59 -9.53
CA ALA A 58 -48.27 24.16 -9.33
C ALA A 58 -49.01 23.67 -8.07
N ALA A 59 -48.92 24.42 -6.97
CA ALA A 59 -49.68 24.12 -5.75
C ALA A 59 -51.20 24.30 -5.92
N ASP A 60 -51.66 25.27 -6.70
CA ASP A 60 -53.08 25.48 -6.99
C ASP A 60 -53.67 24.35 -7.85
N VAL A 61 -52.97 23.92 -8.90
CA VAL A 61 -53.34 22.74 -9.69
C VAL A 61 -53.36 21.50 -8.80
N ALA A 62 -52.34 21.33 -7.96
CA ALA A 62 -52.30 20.22 -7.03
C ALA A 62 -53.47 20.23 -6.04
N LYS A 63 -53.93 21.38 -5.53
CA LYS A 63 -55.13 21.46 -4.67
C LYS A 63 -56.42 21.11 -5.40
N GLY A 64 -56.50 21.38 -6.71
CA GLY A 64 -57.64 21.01 -7.54
C GLY A 64 -57.71 19.49 -7.77
N GLU A 65 -56.56 18.88 -8.02
CA GLU A 65 -56.44 17.45 -8.29
C GLU A 65 -56.37 16.59 -7.02
N LEU A 66 -55.75 17.11 -5.96
CA LEU A 66 -55.68 16.55 -4.61
C LEU A 66 -56.38 17.53 -3.68
N PRO A 67 -57.62 17.26 -3.23
CA PRO A 67 -58.33 18.20 -2.38
C PRO A 67 -57.64 18.30 -1.01
N PHE A 68 -56.77 19.30 -0.84
CA PHE A 68 -56.11 19.67 0.41
C PHE A 68 -56.20 21.19 0.64
N VAL A 69 -56.05 21.60 1.90
CA VAL A 69 -56.06 23.01 2.29
C VAL A 69 -54.65 23.49 2.61
N LYS A 70 -54.44 24.80 2.55
CA LYS A 70 -53.18 25.40 2.99
C LYS A 70 -52.85 24.95 4.42
N ASP A 71 -51.57 24.63 4.65
CA ASP A 71 -51.03 24.16 5.93
C ASP A 71 -51.49 22.75 6.36
N ASP A 72 -52.02 21.93 5.46
CA ASP A 72 -52.36 20.52 5.74
C ASP A 72 -51.09 19.69 6.05
N PRO A 73 -50.97 19.10 7.26
CA PRO A 73 -49.80 18.34 7.67
C PRO A 73 -49.66 16.98 6.96
N ASN A 74 -50.66 16.56 6.19
CA ASN A 74 -50.61 15.31 5.41
C ASN A 74 -50.00 15.50 4.01
N ILE A 75 -49.71 16.74 3.63
CA ILE A 75 -49.15 17.06 2.32
C ILE A 75 -47.65 17.17 2.41
N LEU A 76 -46.98 16.42 1.54
CA LEU A 76 -45.57 16.58 1.21
C LEU A 76 -45.46 17.27 -0.15
N ALA A 77 -44.81 18.42 -0.18
CA ALA A 77 -44.36 19.04 -1.43
C ALA A 77 -42.92 18.63 -1.72
N MET A 78 -42.61 18.35 -2.99
CA MET A 78 -41.27 18.05 -3.47
C MET A 78 -41.00 18.82 -4.75
N THR A 79 -39.76 19.27 -4.95
CA THR A 79 -39.35 19.97 -6.18
C THR A 79 -37.84 19.96 -6.32
N ASP A 80 -37.31 20.08 -7.54
CA ASP A 80 -35.89 20.40 -7.78
C ASP A 80 -35.63 21.91 -7.97
N ALA A 81 -36.60 22.75 -7.63
CA ALA A 81 -36.42 24.19 -7.56
C ALA A 81 -35.23 24.56 -6.65
N GLY A 82 -34.41 25.50 -7.12
CA GLY A 82 -33.12 25.87 -6.52
C GLY A 82 -31.92 25.08 -7.05
N TYR A 83 -32.14 23.92 -7.68
CA TYR A 83 -31.10 23.16 -8.39
C TYR A 83 -31.25 23.26 -9.91
N ALA A 84 -32.48 23.17 -10.42
CA ALA A 84 -32.77 23.38 -11.83
C ALA A 84 -32.44 24.82 -12.24
N ILE A 85 -31.62 24.99 -13.28
CA ILE A 85 -31.26 26.30 -13.84
C ILE A 85 -31.94 26.44 -15.19
N VAL A 86 -32.65 27.55 -15.40
CA VAL A 86 -33.36 27.80 -16.66
C VAL A 86 -32.37 27.77 -17.83
N GLY A 87 -32.57 26.81 -18.74
CA GLY A 87 -31.71 26.59 -19.90
C GLY A 87 -30.35 25.95 -19.60
N GLY A 88 -30.09 25.49 -18.37
CA GLY A 88 -28.91 24.68 -17.98
C GLY A 88 -27.56 25.41 -17.98
N LYS A 89 -27.53 26.72 -18.26
CA LYS A 89 -26.26 27.49 -18.37
C LYS A 89 -25.73 27.88 -16.99
N VAL A 90 -24.40 27.79 -16.81
CA VAL A 90 -23.73 28.34 -15.61
C VAL A 90 -24.05 29.83 -15.46
N GLY A 91 -24.49 30.26 -14.28
CA GLY A 91 -24.94 31.65 -14.04
C GLY A 91 -26.27 32.00 -14.70
N GLY A 92 -27.04 31.00 -15.14
CA GLY A 92 -28.40 31.17 -15.69
C GLY A 92 -29.41 31.61 -14.62
N LYS A 93 -30.66 31.85 -15.06
CA LYS A 93 -31.74 32.21 -14.14
C LYS A 93 -32.04 31.03 -13.21
N THR A 94 -32.11 31.32 -11.92
CA THR A 94 -32.34 30.34 -10.88
C THR A 94 -33.85 30.16 -10.62
N THR A 95 -34.21 29.11 -9.90
CA THR A 95 -35.61 28.69 -9.70
C THR A 95 -36.08 28.79 -8.24
N GLU A 96 -35.31 29.41 -7.33
CA GLU A 96 -35.65 29.49 -5.91
C GLU A 96 -36.97 30.22 -5.65
N GLY A 97 -37.35 31.20 -6.50
CA GLY A 97 -38.66 31.86 -6.38
C GLY A 97 -39.85 30.90 -6.50
N CYS A 98 -39.67 29.75 -7.18
CA CYS A 98 -40.71 28.72 -7.22
C CYS A 98 -40.97 28.12 -5.83
N ILE A 99 -39.94 28.04 -4.98
CA ILE A 99 -40.05 27.55 -3.61
C ILE A 99 -40.95 28.49 -2.81
N ASP A 100 -40.75 29.82 -2.95
CA ASP A 100 -41.56 30.83 -2.29
C ASP A 100 -43.04 30.74 -2.72
N GLY A 101 -43.29 30.53 -4.01
CA GLY A 101 -44.62 30.29 -4.56
C GLY A 101 -45.32 29.04 -3.99
N VAL A 102 -44.59 27.91 -3.94
CA VAL A 102 -45.09 26.66 -3.35
C VAL A 102 -45.42 26.88 -1.87
N ILE A 103 -44.54 27.53 -1.10
CA ILE A 103 -44.76 27.84 0.31
C ILE A 103 -46.00 28.72 0.48
N ALA A 104 -46.12 29.79 -0.30
CA ALA A 104 -47.20 30.76 -0.17
C ALA A 104 -48.58 30.12 -0.40
N SER A 105 -48.68 29.21 -1.38
CA SER A 105 -49.94 28.59 -1.81
C SER A 105 -50.31 27.31 -1.05
N SER A 106 -49.34 26.43 -0.77
CA SER A 106 -49.59 25.15 -0.10
C SER A 106 -49.42 25.21 1.43
N GLY A 107 -48.59 26.12 1.94
CA GLY A 107 -48.20 26.15 3.35
C GLY A 107 -47.18 25.07 3.74
N CYS A 108 -46.71 24.24 2.80
CA CYS A 108 -45.62 23.30 3.01
C CYS A 108 -44.30 24.08 3.15
N THR A 109 -43.48 23.73 4.14
CA THR A 109 -42.20 24.41 4.37
C THR A 109 -41.11 23.44 4.81
N ILE A 110 -39.85 23.81 4.56
CA ILE A 110 -38.68 23.04 5.00
C ILE A 110 -38.70 22.87 6.53
N GLY A 111 -39.07 23.93 7.27
CA GLY A 111 -39.14 23.90 8.73
C GLY A 111 -40.26 23.03 9.30
N LYS A 112 -41.31 22.74 8.53
CA LYS A 112 -42.36 21.77 8.89
C LYS A 112 -41.99 20.34 8.47
N GLY A 113 -40.85 20.16 7.80
CA GLY A 113 -40.41 18.86 7.30
C GLY A 113 -41.30 18.30 6.18
N ASN A 114 -42.10 19.13 5.51
CA ASN A 114 -43.05 18.69 4.48
C ASN A 114 -42.89 19.45 3.14
N LEU A 115 -41.73 20.06 2.93
CA LEU A 115 -41.24 20.52 1.64
C LEU A 115 -39.79 20.04 1.47
N LEU A 116 -39.54 19.20 0.48
CA LEU A 116 -38.20 18.66 0.18
C LEU A 116 -37.70 19.22 -1.15
N LEU A 117 -36.47 19.74 -1.13
CA LEU A 117 -35.74 20.25 -2.28
C LEU A 117 -34.82 19.13 -2.79
N VAL A 118 -35.28 18.41 -3.81
CA VAL A 118 -34.59 17.24 -4.34
C VAL A 118 -33.50 17.69 -5.29
N HIS A 119 -32.25 17.39 -4.96
CA HIS A 119 -31.08 17.72 -5.76
C HIS A 119 -31.15 17.06 -7.13
N ARG A 120 -30.69 17.78 -8.15
CA ARG A 120 -30.57 17.23 -9.51
C ARG A 120 -29.53 17.99 -10.32
N SER A 121 -29.19 17.46 -11.50
CA SER A 121 -28.37 18.19 -12.45
C SER A 121 -29.10 19.46 -12.91
N LYS A 122 -28.37 20.57 -13.04
CA LYS A 122 -28.94 21.89 -13.37
C LYS A 122 -29.63 21.95 -14.73
N GLU A 123 -29.39 20.97 -15.59
CA GLU A 123 -29.95 20.86 -16.95
C GLU A 123 -31.33 20.19 -16.98
N GLN A 124 -31.76 19.59 -15.87
CA GLN A 124 -33.03 18.87 -15.82
C GLN A 124 -34.23 19.84 -15.81
N PRO A 125 -35.39 19.42 -16.36
CA PRO A 125 -36.62 20.21 -16.30
C PRO A 125 -37.06 20.45 -14.86
N LEU A 126 -37.53 21.67 -14.59
CA LEU A 126 -38.16 22.00 -13.30
C LEU A 126 -39.45 21.21 -13.14
N TRP A 127 -39.66 20.62 -11.97
CA TRP A 127 -40.91 19.92 -11.64
C TRP A 127 -41.34 20.16 -10.18
N PHE A 128 -42.60 19.82 -9.93
CA PHE A 128 -43.22 19.84 -8.61
C PHE A 128 -43.97 18.53 -8.39
N ALA A 129 -43.96 18.00 -7.18
CA ALA A 129 -44.87 16.94 -6.78
C ALA A 129 -45.50 17.24 -5.44
N PHE A 130 -46.75 16.82 -5.29
CA PHE A 130 -47.53 16.95 -4.07
C PHE A 130 -48.12 15.59 -3.75
N PHE A 131 -47.79 15.05 -2.58
CA PHE A 131 -48.26 13.76 -2.11
C PHE A 131 -49.13 13.93 -0.87
N ASN A 132 -50.26 13.24 -0.82
CA ASN A 132 -51.13 13.21 0.35
C ASN A 132 -51.05 11.84 1.03
N LYS A 133 -50.41 11.78 2.20
CA LYS A 133 -50.24 10.50 2.93
C LYS A 133 -51.53 9.86 3.42
N SER A 134 -52.64 10.61 3.51
CA SER A 134 -53.92 10.07 3.94
C SER A 134 -54.65 9.32 2.82
N SER A 135 -54.40 9.66 1.55
CA SER A 135 -55.03 9.01 0.39
C SER A 135 -54.05 8.16 -0.44
N GLY A 136 -52.74 8.37 -0.26
CA GLY A 136 -51.72 7.77 -1.11
C GLY A 136 -51.59 8.40 -2.50
N GLU A 137 -52.36 9.44 -2.80
CA GLU A 137 -52.38 10.08 -4.11
C GLU A 137 -51.25 11.11 -4.23
N CYS A 138 -50.60 11.13 -5.41
CA CYS A 138 -49.57 12.08 -5.77
C CYS A 138 -49.91 12.77 -7.09
N VAL A 139 -49.69 14.09 -7.14
CA VAL A 139 -49.75 14.89 -8.36
C VAL A 139 -48.35 15.38 -8.69
N TYR A 140 -47.91 15.11 -9.92
CA TYR A 140 -46.63 15.54 -10.48
C TYR A 140 -46.89 16.53 -11.62
N LEU A 141 -46.11 17.60 -11.64
CA LEU A 141 -46.14 18.64 -12.65
C LEU A 141 -44.74 18.93 -13.17
N GLU A 142 -44.54 18.87 -14.48
CA GLU A 142 -43.26 19.23 -15.13
C GLU A 142 -43.44 20.49 -15.96
N VAL A 143 -42.59 21.50 -15.74
CA VAL A 143 -42.73 22.82 -16.33
C VAL A 143 -42.18 22.84 -17.76
N ASP A 144 -42.93 23.45 -18.68
CA ASP A 144 -42.42 23.74 -20.01
C ASP A 144 -41.36 24.85 -19.93
N SER A 145 -40.13 24.52 -20.30
CA SER A 145 -39.00 25.46 -20.27
C SER A 145 -39.22 26.76 -21.08
N SER A 146 -40.13 26.77 -22.06
CA SER A 146 -40.45 27.95 -22.86
C SER A 146 -41.12 29.07 -22.04
N VAL A 147 -41.80 28.74 -20.94
CA VAL A 147 -42.50 29.75 -20.09
C VAL A 147 -41.53 30.71 -19.40
N PHE A 148 -40.27 30.32 -19.20
CA PHE A 148 -39.26 31.19 -18.60
C PHE A 148 -38.77 32.32 -19.54
N GLY A 149 -39.13 32.25 -20.82
CA GLY A 149 -38.95 33.32 -21.80
C GLY A 149 -40.06 34.38 -21.76
N MET A 150 -41.16 34.11 -21.03
CA MET A 150 -42.34 34.97 -20.94
C MET A 150 -42.28 35.89 -19.71
N THR A 151 -43.20 36.85 -19.65
CA THR A 151 -43.48 37.68 -18.47
C THR A 151 -44.47 36.97 -17.52
N ALA A 152 -44.49 37.38 -16.25
CA ALA A 152 -45.43 36.79 -15.27
C ALA A 152 -46.91 36.95 -15.68
N ALA A 153 -47.27 38.07 -16.31
CA ALA A 153 -48.63 38.29 -16.80
C ALA A 153 -49.00 37.33 -17.94
N GLU A 154 -48.06 37.05 -18.86
CA GLU A 154 -48.25 36.07 -19.94
C GLU A 154 -48.42 34.66 -19.37
N VAL A 155 -47.58 34.25 -18.41
CA VAL A 155 -47.67 32.94 -17.76
C VAL A 155 -48.98 32.79 -16.99
N LYS A 156 -49.46 33.83 -16.29
CA LYS A 156 -50.76 33.83 -15.60
C LYS A 156 -51.94 33.60 -16.54
N ALA A 157 -51.87 34.11 -17.77
CA ALA A 157 -52.94 34.02 -18.75
C ALA A 157 -53.00 32.68 -19.50
N LEU A 158 -51.92 31.89 -19.49
CA LEU A 158 -51.89 30.57 -20.12
C LEU A 158 -52.80 29.57 -19.40
N PRO A 159 -53.40 28.59 -20.08
CA PRO A 159 -53.98 27.39 -19.45
C PRO A 159 -52.88 26.44 -18.93
N ASP A 160 -53.24 25.53 -18.00
CA ASP A 160 -52.26 24.69 -17.29
C ASP A 160 -51.48 23.74 -18.23
N ASP A 161 -52.13 23.26 -19.30
CA ASP A 161 -51.54 22.37 -20.31
C ASP A 161 -50.50 23.05 -21.22
N LEU A 162 -50.43 24.39 -21.20
CA LEU A 162 -49.37 25.17 -21.85
C LEU A 162 -48.29 25.62 -20.87
N VAL A 163 -48.52 25.50 -19.55
CA VAL A 163 -47.52 25.79 -18.52
C VAL A 163 -46.72 24.54 -18.17
N PHE A 164 -47.40 23.40 -18.09
CA PHE A 164 -46.80 22.12 -17.73
C PHE A 164 -46.82 21.15 -18.91
N THR A 165 -45.64 20.66 -19.30
CA THR A 165 -45.50 19.60 -20.31
C THR A 165 -46.11 18.28 -19.83
N LYS A 166 -46.23 18.12 -18.51
CA LYS A 166 -46.82 16.94 -17.88
C LYS A 166 -47.59 17.34 -16.63
N ILE A 167 -48.82 16.86 -16.53
CA ILE A 167 -49.61 16.83 -15.30
C ILE A 167 -50.06 15.40 -15.13
N ALA A 168 -49.63 14.74 -14.05
CA ALA A 168 -49.94 13.35 -13.79
C ALA A 168 -50.43 13.18 -12.37
N LYS A 169 -51.53 12.45 -12.20
CA LYS A 169 -52.05 12.03 -10.89
C LYS A 169 -52.03 10.51 -10.82
N ALA A 170 -51.43 9.96 -9.76
CA ALA A 170 -51.46 8.54 -9.51
C ALA A 170 -51.41 8.22 -8.01
N ASN A 171 -52.00 7.09 -7.63
CA ASN A 171 -51.85 6.53 -6.30
C ASN A 171 -50.50 5.83 -6.19
N ILE A 172 -49.65 6.30 -5.30
CA ILE A 172 -48.29 5.80 -5.06
C ILE A 172 -48.14 5.21 -3.66
N ASP A 173 -49.23 4.90 -2.96
CA ASP A 173 -49.20 4.30 -1.63
C ASP A 173 -48.35 3.02 -1.59
N ALA A 174 -47.46 2.89 -0.61
CA ALA A 174 -46.55 1.76 -0.49
C ALA A 174 -47.30 0.42 -0.46
N ASP A 175 -48.35 0.27 0.34
CA ASP A 175 -49.08 -1.00 0.44
C ASP A 175 -49.71 -1.37 -0.90
N LYS A 176 -50.28 -0.39 -1.61
CA LYS A 176 -50.82 -0.62 -2.95
C LYS A 176 -49.73 -1.02 -3.95
N LEU A 177 -48.62 -0.30 -3.98
CA LEU A 177 -47.51 -0.58 -4.90
C LEU A 177 -46.86 -1.95 -4.64
N LEU A 178 -46.76 -2.34 -3.37
CA LEU A 178 -46.16 -3.61 -2.97
C LEU A 178 -47.09 -4.81 -3.20
N ASN A 179 -48.42 -4.62 -3.09
CA ASN A 179 -49.41 -5.68 -3.33
C ASN A 179 -49.84 -5.81 -4.80
N GLU A 180 -49.71 -4.76 -5.61
CA GLU A 180 -50.10 -4.75 -7.03
C GLU A 180 -48.97 -4.27 -7.98
N PRO A 181 -47.76 -4.88 -7.93
CA PRO A 181 -46.59 -4.33 -8.61
C PRO A 181 -46.65 -4.40 -10.14
N GLU A 182 -47.36 -5.37 -10.72
CA GLU A 182 -47.55 -5.47 -12.18
C GLU A 182 -48.32 -4.26 -12.74
N ALA A 183 -49.33 -3.80 -12.01
CA ALA A 183 -50.14 -2.64 -12.42
C ALA A 183 -49.29 -1.37 -12.43
N TRP A 184 -48.40 -1.21 -11.45
CA TRP A 184 -47.48 -0.08 -11.39
C TRP A 184 -46.35 -0.17 -12.43
N GLN A 185 -45.89 -1.37 -12.78
CA GLN A 185 -44.82 -1.54 -13.75
C GLN A 185 -45.14 -0.88 -15.11
N ALA A 186 -46.41 -0.91 -15.52
CA ALA A 186 -46.85 -0.23 -16.74
C ALA A 186 -46.63 1.29 -16.65
N GLN A 187 -46.89 1.89 -15.48
CA GLN A 187 -46.68 3.32 -15.24
C GLN A 187 -45.19 3.69 -15.17
N MET A 188 -44.38 2.85 -14.51
CA MET A 188 -42.92 2.94 -14.52
C MET A 188 -42.37 2.98 -15.96
N ASN A 189 -42.80 2.04 -16.81
CA ASN A 189 -42.36 1.98 -18.21
C ASN A 189 -42.85 3.17 -19.04
N ALA A 190 -44.07 3.64 -18.78
CA ALA A 190 -44.66 4.79 -19.47
C ALA A 190 -44.07 6.15 -19.03
N LYS A 191 -43.24 6.15 -17.99
CA LYS A 191 -42.64 7.34 -17.40
C LYS A 191 -43.67 8.42 -17.05
N VAL A 192 -44.70 8.01 -16.30
CA VAL A 192 -45.81 8.90 -15.93
C VAL A 192 -45.36 10.11 -15.12
N PHE A 193 -44.18 10.09 -14.52
CA PHE A 193 -43.56 11.19 -13.77
C PHE A 193 -42.29 11.73 -14.44
N GLY A 194 -42.22 11.63 -15.76
CA GLY A 194 -41.16 12.27 -16.54
C GLY A 194 -39.76 11.64 -16.36
N GLY A 195 -39.68 10.40 -15.87
CA GLY A 195 -38.41 9.75 -15.52
C GLY A 195 -38.08 9.81 -14.02
N ASN A 196 -38.92 10.44 -13.21
CA ASN A 196 -38.75 10.55 -11.75
C ASN A 196 -39.49 9.47 -10.97
N GLU A 197 -39.93 8.39 -11.63
CA GLU A 197 -40.87 7.44 -11.05
C GLU A 197 -40.34 6.83 -9.76
N PHE A 198 -39.05 6.45 -9.74
CA PHE A 198 -38.44 5.87 -8.56
C PHE A 198 -38.40 6.86 -7.38
N SER A 199 -37.92 8.10 -7.58
CA SER A 199 -37.91 9.13 -6.54
C SER A 199 -39.31 9.46 -6.02
N ILE A 200 -40.29 9.55 -6.93
CA ILE A 200 -41.68 9.89 -6.57
C ILE A 200 -42.37 8.76 -5.83
N ILE A 201 -42.03 7.48 -6.06
CA ILE A 201 -42.61 6.40 -5.23
C ILE A 201 -41.85 6.14 -3.94
N THR A 202 -40.54 6.40 -3.86
CA THR A 202 -39.78 6.02 -2.65
C THR A 202 -39.74 7.12 -1.61
N ILE A 203 -39.47 8.38 -1.99
CA ILE A 203 -39.32 9.49 -1.03
C ILE A 203 -40.62 9.75 -0.24
N PRO A 204 -41.81 9.88 -0.87
CA PRO A 204 -43.03 10.19 -0.13
C PRO A 204 -43.46 9.09 0.83
N ASN A 205 -43.23 7.82 0.47
CA ASN A 205 -43.59 6.70 1.32
C ASN A 205 -42.69 6.59 2.56
N VAL A 206 -41.38 6.83 2.42
CA VAL A 206 -40.49 6.86 3.58
C VAL A 206 -40.76 8.09 4.45
N TRP A 207 -41.08 9.25 3.85
CA TRP A 207 -41.56 10.42 4.59
C TRP A 207 -42.86 10.13 5.36
N ALA A 208 -43.82 9.43 4.74
CA ALA A 208 -45.09 9.07 5.38
C ALA A 208 -44.91 8.13 6.58
N LYS A 209 -43.87 7.29 6.55
CA LYS A 209 -43.43 6.41 7.65
C LYS A 209 -42.71 7.15 8.78
N GLY A 210 -42.46 8.45 8.63
CA GLY A 210 -41.84 9.27 9.68
C GLY A 210 -40.32 9.26 9.65
N ALA A 211 -39.72 9.14 8.46
CA ALA A 211 -38.27 9.20 8.28
C ALA A 211 -37.61 10.35 9.07
N PRO A 212 -36.48 10.07 9.75
CA PRO A 212 -35.72 11.09 10.46
C PRO A 212 -35.29 12.23 9.55
N TYR A 213 -35.17 13.43 10.13
CA TYR A 213 -34.80 14.62 9.38
C TYR A 213 -33.45 14.48 8.68
N GLU A 214 -32.43 13.90 9.33
CA GLU A 214 -31.11 13.69 8.71
C GLU A 214 -31.17 12.73 7.50
N LEU A 215 -32.03 11.71 7.56
CA LEU A 215 -32.26 10.82 6.43
C LEU A 215 -32.92 11.56 5.27
N LEU A 216 -33.95 12.39 5.55
CA LEU A 216 -34.58 13.21 4.51
C LEU A 216 -33.61 14.21 3.87
N LYS A 217 -32.70 14.83 4.65
CA LYS A 217 -31.63 15.67 4.10
C LYS A 217 -30.69 14.89 3.19
N THR A 218 -30.37 13.65 3.57
CA THR A 218 -29.54 12.75 2.75
C THR A 218 -30.24 12.42 1.44
N VAL A 219 -31.54 12.14 1.49
CA VAL A 219 -32.38 11.84 0.32
C VAL A 219 -32.52 13.04 -0.60
N GLU A 220 -32.65 14.25 -0.06
CA GLU A 220 -32.61 15.48 -0.86
C GLU A 220 -31.30 15.59 -1.65
N PHE A 221 -30.16 15.26 -1.06
CA PHE A 221 -28.86 15.25 -1.76
C PHE A 221 -28.72 14.09 -2.75
N HIS A 222 -29.09 12.87 -2.34
CA HIS A 222 -28.96 11.66 -3.16
C HIS A 222 -29.97 11.58 -4.31
N ASN A 223 -31.04 12.40 -4.25
CA ASN A 223 -32.16 12.55 -5.19
C ASN A 223 -33.21 11.43 -5.22
N HIS A 224 -33.01 10.37 -4.46
CA HIS A 224 -33.96 9.29 -4.23
C HIS A 224 -33.59 8.59 -2.92
N ILE A 225 -34.50 7.77 -2.41
CA ILE A 225 -34.16 6.80 -1.36
C ILE A 225 -34.07 5.40 -1.96
N CYS A 226 -33.03 4.68 -1.54
CA CYS A 226 -32.80 3.28 -1.84
C CYS A 226 -32.18 2.60 -0.61
N PRO A 227 -32.17 1.25 -0.54
CA PRO A 227 -31.60 0.55 0.61
C PRO A 227 -30.12 0.84 0.85
N GLY A 228 -29.41 1.31 -0.18
CA GLY A 228 -28.05 1.81 -0.05
C GLY A 228 -27.96 3.09 0.81
N VAL A 229 -28.87 4.05 0.62
CA VAL A 229 -28.94 5.26 1.45
C VAL A 229 -29.35 4.90 2.87
N THR A 230 -30.40 4.08 3.01
CA THR A 230 -30.91 3.64 4.32
C THR A 230 -29.84 2.85 5.10
N SER A 231 -29.03 2.02 4.42
CA SER A 231 -27.87 1.36 5.04
C SER A 231 -26.85 2.34 5.59
N GLY A 232 -26.66 3.51 4.95
CA GLY A 232 -25.77 4.55 5.46
C GLY A 232 -26.27 5.15 6.77
N TYR A 233 -27.57 5.39 6.89
CA TYR A 233 -28.18 5.84 8.15
C TYR A 233 -28.02 4.81 9.26
N ASN A 234 -28.28 3.52 8.99
CA ASN A 234 -28.08 2.44 9.95
C ASN A 234 -26.62 2.32 10.41
N ILE A 235 -25.65 2.53 9.50
CA ILE A 235 -24.23 2.57 9.85
C ILE A 235 -23.92 3.78 10.73
N ILE A 236 -24.51 4.95 10.49
CA ILE A 236 -24.34 6.13 11.34
C ILE A 236 -24.82 5.85 12.76
N GLU A 237 -26.01 5.28 12.93
CA GLU A 237 -26.53 4.90 14.26
C GLU A 237 -25.61 3.88 14.96
N TYR A 238 -25.04 2.93 14.21
CA TYR A 238 -24.05 2.00 14.76
C TYR A 238 -22.77 2.72 15.21
N LEU A 239 -22.28 3.70 14.45
CA LEU A 239 -21.08 4.47 14.79
C LEU A 239 -21.30 5.41 15.97
N ASP A 240 -22.47 6.00 16.12
CA ASP A 240 -22.82 6.84 17.27
C ASP A 240 -22.73 6.07 18.60
N GLU A 241 -22.94 4.76 18.57
CA GLU A 241 -22.83 3.90 19.75
C GLU A 241 -21.44 3.27 19.91
N ASN A 242 -20.86 2.77 18.83
CA ASN A 242 -19.64 1.96 18.88
C ASN A 242 -18.36 2.77 18.65
N LEU A 243 -18.45 3.94 18.00
CA LEU A 243 -17.33 4.82 17.73
C LEU A 243 -17.64 6.31 18.01
N PRO A 244 -18.30 6.68 19.14
CA PRO A 244 -18.76 8.05 19.37
C PRO A 244 -17.60 9.05 19.41
N LEU A 245 -17.76 10.22 18.78
CA LEU A 245 -16.80 11.31 18.88
C LEU A 245 -16.73 11.85 20.32
N GLN A 246 -15.52 12.19 20.79
CA GLN A 246 -15.32 12.81 22.10
C GLN A 246 -14.62 14.17 21.95
N GLY A 247 -15.13 15.20 22.61
CA GLY A 247 -14.51 16.53 22.62
C GLY A 247 -14.36 17.14 21.22
N ASN A 248 -13.12 17.42 20.80
CA ASN A 248 -12.81 18.07 19.52
C ASN A 248 -12.38 17.06 18.42
N GLN A 249 -12.68 15.78 18.60
CA GLN A 249 -12.36 14.73 17.62
C GLN A 249 -13.23 14.83 16.37
N ASN A 250 -12.77 14.24 15.27
CA ASN A 250 -13.49 14.17 14.01
C ASN A 250 -13.44 12.77 13.42
N TYR A 251 -14.39 12.42 12.55
CA TYR A 251 -14.24 11.22 11.73
C TYR A 251 -13.28 11.44 10.56
N GLU A 252 -12.44 10.46 10.30
CA GLU A 252 -11.83 10.19 8.99
C GLU A 252 -12.55 8.97 8.40
N ILE A 253 -12.98 9.05 7.15
CA ILE A 253 -13.82 8.01 6.53
C ILE A 253 -13.24 7.61 5.18
N ILE A 254 -13.15 6.30 4.99
CA ILE A 254 -12.74 5.65 3.76
C ILE A 254 -13.90 4.76 3.29
N GLY A 255 -14.66 5.25 2.31
CA GLY A 255 -15.70 4.50 1.62
C GLY A 255 -15.10 3.52 0.64
N CYS A 256 -14.74 2.33 1.12
CA CYS A 256 -14.17 1.25 0.31
C CYS A 256 -14.94 -0.05 0.57
N PRO A 257 -15.76 -0.57 -0.36
CA PRO A 257 -16.15 0.05 -1.61
C PRO A 257 -17.15 1.21 -1.39
N PRO A 258 -17.22 2.17 -2.33
CA PRO A 258 -18.22 3.23 -2.28
C PRO A 258 -19.57 2.76 -2.83
N TRP A 259 -20.65 3.19 -2.20
CA TRP A 259 -22.02 3.11 -2.72
C TRP A 259 -22.91 4.20 -2.12
N CYS A 260 -24.23 4.15 -2.35
CA CYS A 260 -25.18 5.17 -1.89
C CYS A 260 -25.12 5.51 -0.38
N LYS A 261 -24.57 4.63 0.48
CA LYS A 261 -24.39 4.93 1.91
C LYS A 261 -23.51 6.16 2.13
N ASP A 262 -22.58 6.41 1.22
CA ASP A 262 -21.52 7.38 1.45
C ASP A 262 -22.06 8.81 1.43
N ASP A 263 -23.15 9.04 0.69
CA ASP A 263 -23.87 10.31 0.69
C ASP A 263 -24.50 10.63 2.06
N ALA A 264 -24.88 9.61 2.84
CA ALA A 264 -25.31 9.83 4.23
C ALA A 264 -24.17 10.40 5.08
N PHE A 265 -22.95 9.87 4.95
CA PHE A 265 -21.79 10.41 5.68
C PHE A 265 -21.40 11.81 5.18
N GLN A 266 -21.53 12.09 3.88
CA GLN A 266 -21.28 13.42 3.33
C GLN A 266 -22.24 14.46 3.91
N VAL A 267 -23.52 14.11 4.04
CA VAL A 267 -24.56 15.03 4.52
C VAL A 267 -24.58 15.16 6.03
N ILE A 268 -24.55 14.03 6.76
CA ILE A 268 -24.80 13.99 8.21
C ILE A 268 -23.52 14.33 8.99
N PHE A 269 -22.37 13.75 8.60
CA PHE A 269 -21.09 14.00 9.27
C PHE A 269 -20.26 15.13 8.64
N ASP A 270 -20.78 15.79 7.61
CA ASP A 270 -20.06 16.82 6.86
C ASP A 270 -18.72 16.30 6.27
N LYS A 271 -18.70 15.03 5.83
CA LYS A 271 -17.53 14.34 5.29
C LYS A 271 -17.57 14.20 3.78
N THR A 272 -17.47 15.32 3.09
CA THR A 272 -17.44 15.33 1.62
C THR A 272 -16.08 14.92 1.06
N VAL A 273 -16.04 14.46 -0.18
CA VAL A 273 -14.77 14.16 -0.90
C VAL A 273 -13.84 15.38 -0.90
N GLY A 274 -14.38 16.59 -1.09
CA GLY A 274 -13.63 17.85 -1.01
C GLY A 274 -13.07 18.16 0.39
N LYS A 275 -13.64 17.56 1.44
CA LYS A 275 -13.18 17.61 2.84
C LYS A 275 -12.34 16.39 3.23
N ARG A 276 -11.70 15.73 2.25
CA ARG A 276 -10.77 14.60 2.40
C ARG A 276 -11.41 13.26 2.80
N PHE A 277 -12.71 13.08 2.60
CA PHE A 277 -13.31 11.75 2.49
C PHE A 277 -12.71 11.02 1.28
N VAL A 278 -12.39 9.74 1.43
CA VAL A 278 -11.79 8.93 0.36
C VAL A 278 -12.78 7.85 -0.07
N ALA A 279 -13.00 7.72 -1.38
CA ALA A 279 -13.81 6.67 -2.00
C ALA A 279 -12.90 5.79 -2.88
N MET A 280 -12.90 4.48 -2.67
CA MET A 280 -12.05 3.54 -3.40
C MET A 280 -12.83 2.29 -3.78
N HIS A 281 -12.83 1.91 -5.07
CA HIS A 281 -13.44 0.64 -5.48
C HIS A 281 -12.54 -0.54 -5.10
N LEU A 282 -13.17 -1.66 -4.72
CA LEU A 282 -12.52 -2.96 -4.66
C LEU A 282 -12.58 -3.64 -6.02
N THR A 283 -11.56 -4.45 -6.33
CA THR A 283 -11.64 -5.40 -7.44
C THR A 283 -12.72 -6.46 -7.14
N PRO A 284 -13.25 -7.16 -8.16
CA PRO A 284 -14.15 -8.29 -7.94
C PRO A 284 -13.55 -9.36 -7.01
N GLU A 285 -12.24 -9.62 -7.12
CA GLU A 285 -11.51 -10.62 -6.33
C GLU A 285 -11.39 -10.23 -4.86
N ASP A 286 -11.06 -8.96 -4.58
CA ASP A 286 -11.00 -8.42 -3.21
C ASP A 286 -12.37 -8.38 -2.57
N SER A 287 -13.39 -7.96 -3.32
CA SER A 287 -14.78 -7.89 -2.87
C SER A 287 -15.33 -9.27 -2.48
N ALA A 288 -14.94 -10.33 -3.18
CA ALA A 288 -15.32 -11.70 -2.83
C ALA A 288 -14.74 -12.18 -1.49
N GLN A 289 -13.57 -11.66 -1.10
CA GLN A 289 -12.90 -11.99 0.17
C GLN A 289 -13.40 -11.11 1.34
N LEU A 290 -14.08 -10.00 1.04
CA LEU A 290 -14.61 -9.05 2.02
C LEU A 290 -16.14 -8.94 1.96
N PRO A 291 -16.89 -10.04 2.17
CA PRO A 291 -18.33 -10.05 1.98
C PRO A 291 -19.02 -9.05 2.90
N GLY A 292 -19.73 -8.09 2.30
CA GLY A 292 -20.51 -7.10 3.03
C GLY A 292 -19.70 -5.92 3.58
N ALA A 293 -18.38 -5.84 3.33
CA ALA A 293 -17.57 -4.69 3.76
C ALA A 293 -18.20 -3.36 3.31
N ALA A 294 -18.34 -2.43 4.25
CA ALA A 294 -19.06 -1.18 4.13
C ALA A 294 -18.18 0.05 4.42
N GLY A 295 -16.88 -0.13 4.52
CA GLY A 295 -15.91 0.95 4.68
C GLY A 295 -15.22 0.96 6.04
N ILE A 296 -14.36 1.96 6.19
CA ILE A 296 -13.45 2.11 7.32
C ILE A 296 -13.70 3.49 7.93
N TYR A 297 -13.94 3.51 9.24
CA TYR A 297 -14.35 4.68 9.99
C TYR A 297 -13.40 4.89 11.16
N ILE A 298 -12.81 6.07 11.25
CA ILE A 298 -11.74 6.36 12.21
C ILE A 298 -12.14 7.59 13.01
N ARG A 299 -12.23 7.46 14.32
CA ARG A 299 -12.32 8.61 15.24
C ARG A 299 -10.90 9.13 15.45
N TRP A 300 -10.65 10.33 14.93
CA TRP A 300 -9.33 10.95 14.89
C TRP A 300 -9.19 12.07 15.91
N ASP A 301 -8.09 12.07 16.65
CA ASP A 301 -7.70 13.09 17.63
C ASP A 301 -6.46 13.84 17.13
N LYS A 302 -6.71 14.98 16.48
CA LYS A 302 -5.64 15.80 15.88
C LYS A 302 -4.62 16.33 16.90
N PRO A 303 -5.01 16.78 18.11
CA PRO A 303 -4.06 17.13 19.17
C PRO A 303 -3.04 16.05 19.56
N THR A 304 -3.46 14.78 19.64
CA THR A 304 -2.58 13.66 20.01
C THR A 304 -1.95 12.97 18.81
N ASP A 305 -2.42 13.26 17.60
CA ASP A 305 -2.03 12.60 16.35
C ASP A 305 -2.34 11.11 16.31
N THR A 306 -3.44 10.71 16.95
CA THR A 306 -3.85 9.30 17.09
C THR A 306 -5.28 9.08 16.64
N GLY A 307 -5.62 7.85 16.27
CA GLY A 307 -6.98 7.46 15.90
C GLY A 307 -7.35 6.07 16.40
N HIS A 308 -8.65 5.86 16.57
CA HIS A 308 -9.24 4.53 16.80
C HIS A 308 -10.24 4.26 15.68
N GLY A 309 -10.13 3.09 15.04
CA GLY A 309 -10.83 2.80 13.80
C GLY A 309 -11.57 1.46 13.80
N LEU A 310 -12.67 1.43 13.06
CA LEU A 310 -13.49 0.26 12.79
C LEU A 310 -13.54 0.00 11.28
N VAL A 311 -13.33 -1.25 10.89
CA VAL A 311 -13.76 -1.77 9.60
C VAL A 311 -15.16 -2.34 9.78
N VAL A 312 -16.13 -1.85 9.02
CA VAL A 312 -17.55 -2.17 9.22
C VAL A 312 -18.08 -2.96 8.04
N ALA A 313 -19.00 -3.89 8.29
CA ALA A 313 -19.78 -4.62 7.29
C ALA A 313 -21.28 -4.41 7.45
N PHE A 314 -22.01 -4.40 6.32
CA PHE A 314 -23.47 -4.37 6.26
C PHE A 314 -24.03 -5.71 5.76
N ASN A 315 -24.96 -6.29 6.52
CA ASN A 315 -25.53 -7.60 6.25
C ASN A 315 -26.76 -7.52 5.34
N TRP A 316 -26.52 -7.48 4.03
CA TRP A 316 -27.57 -7.46 3.01
C TRP A 316 -28.50 -8.66 3.03
N THR A 317 -28.00 -9.83 3.43
CA THR A 317 -28.81 -11.04 3.52
C THR A 317 -29.81 -10.92 4.67
N LYS A 318 -29.35 -10.47 5.84
CA LYS A 318 -30.23 -10.25 6.99
C LYS A 318 -31.23 -9.13 6.74
N ALA A 319 -30.81 -8.05 6.06
CA ALA A 319 -31.72 -6.96 5.68
C ALA A 319 -32.88 -7.48 4.80
N ARG A 320 -32.58 -8.29 3.78
CA ARG A 320 -33.62 -8.90 2.93
C ARG A 320 -34.53 -9.85 3.69
N GLU A 321 -33.98 -10.62 4.63
CA GLU A 321 -34.75 -11.53 5.47
C GLU A 321 -35.73 -10.77 6.38
N LEU A 322 -35.25 -9.73 7.07
CA LEU A 322 -36.06 -8.92 7.99
C LEU A 322 -37.14 -8.11 7.25
N CYS A 323 -36.84 -7.66 6.02
CA CYS A 323 -37.81 -6.97 5.17
C CYS A 323 -38.66 -7.93 4.32
N GLU A 324 -38.67 -9.23 4.61
CA GLU A 324 -39.50 -10.25 3.94
C GLU A 324 -39.42 -10.19 2.39
N VAL A 325 -38.22 -9.98 1.86
CA VAL A 325 -37.98 -9.93 0.42
C VAL A 325 -37.89 -11.35 -0.13
N ASP A 326 -38.92 -11.79 -0.87
CA ASP A 326 -38.95 -13.11 -1.49
C ASP A 326 -37.99 -13.20 -2.70
N PRO A 327 -36.94 -14.05 -2.65
CA PRO A 327 -36.01 -14.26 -3.76
C PRO A 327 -36.67 -14.85 -5.02
N ALA A 328 -37.83 -15.51 -4.90
CA ALA A 328 -38.56 -16.07 -6.05
C ALA A 328 -38.99 -14.98 -7.04
N ASN A 329 -39.18 -13.74 -6.56
CA ASN A 329 -39.58 -12.61 -7.39
C ASN A 329 -38.43 -11.99 -8.18
N LYS A 330 -37.18 -12.44 -8.02
CA LYS A 330 -35.98 -11.80 -8.61
C LYS A 330 -36.03 -11.61 -10.13
N ASN A 331 -36.76 -12.47 -10.85
CA ASN A 331 -36.89 -12.42 -12.30
C ASN A 331 -38.10 -11.61 -12.79
N GLN A 332 -38.90 -11.05 -11.88
CA GLN A 332 -40.07 -10.25 -12.26
C GLN A 332 -39.64 -8.86 -12.75
N PRO A 333 -40.34 -8.27 -13.74
CA PRO A 333 -39.97 -6.96 -14.31
C PRO A 333 -39.97 -5.82 -13.28
N TRP A 334 -40.81 -5.93 -12.26
CA TRP A 334 -41.00 -4.94 -11.20
C TRP A 334 -40.09 -5.12 -9.99
N TYR A 335 -39.37 -6.24 -9.90
CA TYR A 335 -38.61 -6.61 -8.71
C TYR A 335 -37.60 -5.54 -8.28
N TRP A 336 -36.97 -4.86 -9.24
CA TRP A 336 -35.91 -3.90 -8.94
C TRP A 336 -36.38 -2.71 -8.07
N TRP A 337 -37.49 -2.06 -8.43
CA TRP A 337 -38.01 -0.93 -7.64
C TRP A 337 -38.82 -1.43 -6.45
N TRP A 338 -39.56 -2.54 -6.61
CA TRP A 338 -40.39 -3.13 -5.56
C TRP A 338 -39.56 -3.54 -4.35
N MET A 339 -38.46 -4.26 -4.58
CA MET A 339 -37.55 -4.70 -3.52
C MET A 339 -36.95 -3.51 -2.77
N ARG A 340 -36.64 -2.42 -3.48
CA ARG A 340 -36.06 -1.21 -2.88
C ARG A 340 -37.09 -0.48 -2.03
N LEU A 341 -38.28 -0.23 -2.58
CA LEU A 341 -39.38 0.39 -1.85
C LEU A 341 -39.74 -0.42 -0.59
N LYS A 342 -39.87 -1.75 -0.72
CA LYS A 342 -40.14 -2.63 0.42
C LYS A 342 -39.05 -2.49 1.47
N MET A 343 -37.79 -2.70 1.09
CA MET A 343 -36.68 -2.59 2.04
C MET A 343 -36.60 -1.21 2.69
N ASP A 344 -36.77 -0.11 1.95
CA ASP A 344 -36.71 1.25 2.52
C ASP A 344 -37.83 1.52 3.51
N VAL A 345 -39.07 1.08 3.20
CA VAL A 345 -40.22 1.27 4.08
C VAL A 345 -40.11 0.38 5.33
N GLU A 346 -39.76 -0.89 5.17
CA GLU A 346 -39.71 -1.87 6.26
C GLU A 346 -38.49 -1.63 7.18
N MET A 347 -37.36 -1.16 6.65
CA MET A 347 -36.20 -0.81 7.48
C MET A 347 -36.47 0.37 8.42
N MET A 348 -37.43 1.24 8.12
CA MET A 348 -37.85 2.32 9.02
C MET A 348 -38.59 1.81 10.26
N ASP A 349 -39.20 0.62 10.16
CA ASP A 349 -39.98 0.00 11.24
C ASP A 349 -39.17 -1.02 12.06
N LEU A 350 -37.86 -1.16 11.81
CA LEU A 350 -37.00 -2.06 12.57
C LEU A 350 -36.75 -1.53 13.99
N ASP A 351 -37.02 -2.36 14.99
CA ASP A 351 -36.76 -2.02 16.40
C ASP A 351 -35.27 -1.80 16.71
N ASP A 352 -34.39 -2.56 16.06
CA ASP A 352 -32.93 -2.45 16.20
C ASP A 352 -32.24 -2.62 14.83
N PRO A 353 -32.11 -1.53 14.05
CA PRO A 353 -31.46 -1.56 12.74
C PRO A 353 -29.98 -1.95 12.80
N LYS A 354 -29.35 -1.94 13.99
CA LYS A 354 -27.93 -2.31 14.18
C LYS A 354 -27.67 -3.79 13.99
N LEU A 355 -28.71 -4.63 14.04
CA LEU A 355 -28.60 -6.04 13.65
C LEU A 355 -28.10 -6.23 12.21
N LEU A 356 -28.13 -5.17 11.39
CA LEU A 356 -27.65 -5.14 10.02
C LEU A 356 -26.18 -4.74 9.89
N VAL A 357 -25.53 -4.28 10.96
CA VAL A 357 -24.17 -3.71 10.94
C VAL A 357 -23.27 -4.50 11.91
N SER A 358 -22.02 -4.74 11.50
CA SER A 358 -21.05 -5.43 12.36
C SER A 358 -19.64 -4.92 12.13
N THR A 359 -18.78 -5.03 13.15
CA THR A 359 -17.35 -4.74 13.05
C THR A 359 -16.59 -5.96 12.53
N MET A 360 -15.87 -5.81 11.42
CA MET A 360 -14.96 -6.81 10.87
C MET A 360 -13.60 -6.79 11.56
N LYS A 361 -13.10 -5.59 11.89
CA LYS A 361 -11.80 -5.37 12.55
C LYS A 361 -11.81 -4.04 13.31
N GLU A 362 -11.15 -4.05 14.47
CA GLU A 362 -10.80 -2.84 15.23
C GLU A 362 -9.29 -2.61 15.14
N PHE A 363 -8.87 -1.35 15.14
CA PHE A 363 -7.46 -0.98 15.08
C PHE A 363 -7.21 0.40 15.68
N ASP A 364 -5.98 0.64 16.11
CA ASP A 364 -5.49 1.94 16.56
C ASP A 364 -4.45 2.46 15.56
N LEU A 365 -4.37 3.79 15.44
CA LEU A 365 -3.39 4.50 14.64
C LEU A 365 -2.62 5.47 15.55
N ASN A 366 -1.31 5.50 15.45
CA ASN A 366 -0.43 6.28 16.32
C ASN A 366 0.16 7.52 15.66
N SER A 367 -0.13 7.75 14.37
CA SER A 367 0.37 8.92 13.65
C SER A 367 -0.46 9.27 12.43
N THR A 368 -0.39 10.53 11.98
CA THR A 368 -0.93 10.95 10.67
C THR A 368 -0.33 10.11 9.52
N ALA A 369 0.91 9.61 9.66
CA ALA A 369 1.52 8.78 8.62
C ALA A 369 0.76 7.47 8.40
N GLU A 370 0.42 6.76 9.48
CA GLU A 370 -0.38 5.52 9.42
C GLU A 370 -1.79 5.78 8.86
N LEU A 371 -2.42 6.89 9.24
CA LEU A 371 -3.70 7.29 8.64
C LEU A 371 -3.58 7.51 7.13
N MET A 372 -2.50 8.13 6.67
CA MET A 372 -2.29 8.42 5.26
C MET A 372 -2.01 7.17 4.43
N GLU A 373 -1.36 6.14 4.99
CA GLU A 373 -1.18 4.84 4.33
C GLU A 373 -2.51 4.19 3.94
N LEU A 374 -3.56 4.40 4.73
CA LEU A 374 -4.93 3.94 4.40
C LEU A 374 -5.60 4.78 3.30
N LYS A 375 -5.09 5.97 3.00
CA LYS A 375 -5.74 6.97 2.13
C LYS A 375 -5.01 7.20 0.80
N TYR A 376 -3.73 6.83 0.70
CA TYR A 376 -2.94 7.10 -0.50
C TYR A 376 -3.45 6.33 -1.73
N ALA A 377 -3.42 6.99 -2.87
CA ALA A 377 -3.72 6.34 -4.15
C ALA A 377 -2.68 5.26 -4.45
N GLY A 378 -3.13 4.06 -4.79
CA GLY A 378 -2.28 2.90 -5.03
C GLY A 378 -2.21 1.93 -3.86
N ASN A 379 -2.58 2.35 -2.65
CA ASN A 379 -2.69 1.46 -1.49
C ASN A 379 -4.09 0.84 -1.42
N ASN A 380 -4.16 -0.45 -1.07
CA ASN A 380 -5.41 -1.09 -0.67
C ASN A 380 -5.50 -1.02 0.87
N PRO A 381 -6.45 -0.27 1.46
CA PRO A 381 -6.51 -0.10 2.91
C PRO A 381 -6.81 -1.42 3.65
N TYR A 382 -7.42 -2.40 2.99
CA TYR A 382 -7.64 -3.71 3.58
C TYR A 382 -6.38 -4.57 3.63
N VAL A 383 -5.44 -4.37 2.71
CA VAL A 383 -4.10 -4.98 2.77
C VAL A 383 -3.29 -4.35 3.90
N VAL A 384 -3.28 -3.02 3.98
CA VAL A 384 -2.60 -2.28 5.07
C VAL A 384 -3.13 -2.72 6.44
N LEU A 385 -4.45 -2.96 6.55
CA LEU A 385 -5.07 -3.47 7.76
C LEU A 385 -4.99 -5.00 7.89
N GLY A 386 -4.27 -5.72 7.04
CA GLY A 386 -4.10 -7.19 7.13
C GLY A 386 -5.39 -8.01 7.02
N LEU A 387 -6.41 -7.48 6.33
CA LEU A 387 -7.65 -8.16 5.98
C LEU A 387 -7.62 -8.78 4.58
N LEU A 388 -6.66 -8.38 3.76
CA LEU A 388 -6.33 -8.98 2.47
C LEU A 388 -4.82 -9.26 2.39
N PRO A 389 -4.39 -10.30 1.65
CA PRO A 389 -2.97 -10.56 1.43
C PRO A 389 -2.32 -9.44 0.61
N ASP A 390 -1.03 -9.15 0.86
CA ASP A 390 -0.26 -8.17 0.08
C ASP A 390 -0.18 -8.60 -1.39
N PRO A 391 -0.69 -7.80 -2.35
CA PRO A 391 -0.66 -8.15 -3.76
C PRO A 391 0.74 -8.05 -4.38
N ALA A 392 1.78 -7.69 -3.61
CA ALA A 392 3.15 -7.57 -4.11
C ALA A 392 3.60 -8.77 -4.93
N LEU A 393 3.27 -9.99 -4.49
CA LEU A 393 3.61 -11.20 -5.26
C LEU A 393 2.80 -11.26 -6.57
N ALA A 394 1.48 -11.06 -6.51
CA ALA A 394 0.62 -11.07 -7.69
C ALA A 394 1.00 -9.96 -8.70
N ASN A 395 1.47 -8.82 -8.23
CA ASN A 395 1.97 -7.73 -9.07
C ASN A 395 3.32 -8.07 -9.72
N LEU A 396 4.17 -8.84 -9.03
CA LEU A 396 5.50 -9.23 -9.51
C LEU A 396 5.40 -10.34 -10.57
N VAL A 397 4.59 -11.38 -10.33
CA VAL A 397 4.55 -12.58 -11.19
C VAL A 397 3.26 -12.74 -12.01
N GLY A 398 2.21 -11.96 -11.70
CA GLY A 398 0.86 -12.17 -12.23
C GLY A 398 0.08 -13.18 -11.39
N PRO A 399 -1.19 -12.91 -11.01
CA PRO A 399 -1.96 -13.77 -10.10
C PRO A 399 -2.14 -15.21 -10.62
N GLU A 400 -2.21 -15.39 -11.93
CA GLU A 400 -2.34 -16.70 -12.57
C GLU A 400 -1.04 -17.53 -12.59
N ASN A 401 0.11 -16.92 -12.30
CA ASN A 401 1.42 -17.58 -12.32
C ASN A 401 1.96 -17.89 -10.92
N ILE A 402 1.19 -17.61 -9.86
CA ILE A 402 1.57 -17.92 -8.49
C ILE A 402 1.69 -19.43 -8.30
N ALA A 403 2.88 -19.89 -7.93
CA ALA A 403 3.19 -21.29 -7.66
C ALA A 403 3.57 -21.52 -6.19
N VAL A 404 3.63 -22.80 -5.80
CA VAL A 404 3.93 -23.24 -4.43
C VAL A 404 5.27 -22.69 -3.92
N ASP A 405 6.27 -22.61 -4.78
CA ASP A 405 7.59 -22.10 -4.43
C ASP A 405 7.62 -20.58 -4.24
N ASN A 406 6.80 -19.81 -4.98
CA ASN A 406 6.58 -18.39 -4.65
C ASN A 406 6.02 -18.24 -3.22
N LEU A 407 4.99 -19.01 -2.90
CA LEU A 407 4.32 -18.97 -1.59
C LEU A 407 5.23 -19.47 -0.47
N LEU A 408 6.11 -20.44 -0.76
CA LEU A 408 7.14 -20.89 0.18
C LEU A 408 8.13 -19.76 0.53
N GLY A 409 8.57 -18.99 -0.47
CA GLY A 409 9.39 -17.80 -0.24
C GLY A 409 8.68 -16.76 0.62
N CYS A 410 7.38 -16.51 0.37
CA CYS A 410 6.56 -15.61 1.18
C CYS A 410 6.46 -16.09 2.63
N ARG A 411 6.13 -17.36 2.85
CA ARG A 411 5.96 -17.91 4.19
C ARG A 411 7.24 -18.01 5.00
N ALA A 412 8.36 -18.36 4.37
CA ALA A 412 9.66 -18.30 5.02
C ALA A 412 9.99 -16.87 5.49
N SER A 413 9.59 -15.88 4.70
CA SER A 413 9.78 -14.46 5.01
C SER A 413 8.85 -13.97 6.12
N GLU A 414 7.56 -14.31 6.07
CA GLU A 414 6.58 -13.99 7.13
C GLU A 414 7.01 -14.61 8.46
N PHE A 415 7.41 -15.89 8.45
CA PHE A 415 7.93 -16.59 9.61
C PHE A 415 9.16 -15.87 10.18
N ALA A 416 10.07 -15.41 9.32
CA ALA A 416 11.25 -14.66 9.74
C ALA A 416 10.89 -13.29 10.31
N MET A 417 10.01 -12.53 9.66
CA MET A 417 9.53 -11.22 10.12
C MET A 417 8.90 -11.32 11.51
N GLU A 418 8.09 -12.34 11.77
CA GLU A 418 7.52 -12.58 13.10
C GLU A 418 8.59 -12.96 14.13
N ASN A 419 9.42 -13.97 13.82
CA ASN A 419 10.39 -14.53 14.77
C ASN A 419 11.61 -13.64 15.01
N MET A 420 11.87 -12.68 14.13
CA MET A 420 12.96 -11.71 14.26
C MET A 420 12.46 -10.28 14.51
N SER A 421 11.16 -10.03 14.38
CA SER A 421 10.51 -8.73 14.64
C SER A 421 11.00 -7.59 13.75
N PHE A 422 11.07 -7.82 12.44
CA PHE A 422 11.40 -6.79 11.44
C PHE A 422 10.24 -6.56 10.46
N GLU A 423 10.23 -5.37 9.84
CA GLU A 423 9.19 -4.97 8.89
C GLU A 423 9.66 -5.06 7.43
N LYS A 424 8.72 -5.01 6.49
CA LYS A 424 9.04 -4.98 5.06
C LYS A 424 9.89 -3.74 4.75
N TYR A 425 10.94 -3.91 3.94
CA TYR A 425 11.93 -2.88 3.59
C TYR A 425 12.87 -2.45 4.73
N ASP A 426 13.01 -3.25 5.78
CA ASP A 426 13.98 -2.99 6.84
C ASP A 426 15.42 -2.97 6.28
N PRO A 427 16.16 -1.85 6.39
CA PRO A 427 17.52 -1.72 5.87
C PRO A 427 18.58 -2.49 6.67
N ASP A 428 18.19 -3.06 7.81
CA ASP A 428 19.08 -3.77 8.72
C ASP A 428 19.00 -5.29 8.53
N VAL A 429 18.16 -5.75 7.61
CA VAL A 429 17.93 -7.17 7.32
C VAL A 429 18.63 -7.61 6.05
N LEU A 430 19.31 -8.75 6.14
CA LEU A 430 19.88 -9.50 5.03
C LEU A 430 19.13 -10.82 4.86
N ALA A 431 18.52 -11.02 3.70
CA ALA A 431 17.99 -12.32 3.27
C ALA A 431 19.07 -13.10 2.49
N MET A 432 19.14 -14.41 2.72
CA MET A 432 20.04 -15.32 2.01
C MET A 432 19.30 -16.60 1.65
N THR A 433 19.58 -17.18 0.51
CA THR A 433 19.00 -18.47 0.10
C THR A 433 19.86 -19.16 -0.95
N ASP A 434 19.73 -20.48 -1.09
CA ASP A 434 20.25 -21.21 -2.27
C ASP A 434 19.17 -21.51 -3.33
N ALA A 435 18.00 -20.89 -3.22
CA ALA A 435 16.97 -20.89 -4.24
C ALA A 435 17.52 -20.49 -5.62
N GLY A 436 17.03 -21.13 -6.68
CA GLY A 436 17.57 -21.00 -8.04
C GLY A 436 18.78 -21.89 -8.34
N TYR A 437 19.49 -22.38 -7.32
CA TYR A 437 20.51 -23.43 -7.46
C TYR A 437 20.03 -24.78 -6.96
N ALA A 438 19.28 -24.81 -5.86
CA ALA A 438 18.68 -26.04 -5.33
C ALA A 438 17.61 -26.56 -6.31
N VAL A 439 17.66 -27.86 -6.59
CA VAL A 439 16.66 -28.56 -7.42
C VAL A 439 15.91 -29.54 -6.53
N VAL A 440 14.61 -29.32 -6.37
CA VAL A 440 13.75 -30.16 -5.52
C VAL A 440 12.78 -30.94 -6.42
N ASN A 441 12.81 -32.27 -6.32
CA ASN A 441 11.98 -33.18 -7.13
C ASN A 441 12.06 -32.90 -8.65
N GLY A 442 13.23 -32.46 -9.13
CA GLY A 442 13.47 -32.12 -10.54
C GLY A 442 12.93 -30.75 -10.97
N LYS A 443 12.32 -29.98 -10.07
CA LYS A 443 11.89 -28.60 -10.28
C LYS A 443 12.96 -27.63 -9.81
N THR A 444 13.07 -26.50 -10.49
CA THR A 444 13.89 -25.38 -10.02
C THR A 444 13.18 -24.66 -8.87
N THR A 445 13.88 -23.74 -8.21
CA THR A 445 13.41 -23.07 -6.99
C THR A 445 13.48 -21.55 -7.09
N GLU A 446 13.74 -20.99 -8.28
CA GLU A 446 13.92 -19.54 -8.47
C GLU A 446 12.73 -18.69 -8.02
N ASN A 447 11.51 -19.19 -8.17
CA ASN A 447 10.27 -18.55 -7.73
C ASN A 447 10.25 -18.22 -6.22
N CYS A 448 11.01 -18.96 -5.39
CA CYS A 448 11.14 -18.62 -3.97
C CYS A 448 11.76 -17.23 -3.78
N ILE A 449 12.62 -16.79 -4.70
CA ILE A 449 13.25 -15.47 -4.67
C ILE A 449 12.18 -14.39 -4.82
N ASP A 450 11.21 -14.56 -5.72
CA ASP A 450 10.09 -13.62 -5.90
C ASP A 450 9.24 -13.50 -4.63
N GLY A 451 8.98 -14.63 -3.96
CA GLY A 451 8.26 -14.65 -2.69
C GLY A 451 8.99 -13.88 -1.58
N ILE A 452 10.32 -14.07 -1.47
CA ILE A 452 11.15 -13.32 -0.53
C ILE A 452 11.11 -11.83 -0.84
N GLN A 453 11.26 -11.45 -2.11
CA GLN A 453 11.22 -10.05 -2.54
C GLN A 453 9.86 -9.40 -2.26
N ALA A 454 8.77 -10.09 -2.59
CA ALA A 454 7.42 -9.60 -2.41
C ALA A 454 7.08 -9.36 -0.93
N THR A 455 7.55 -10.23 -0.03
CA THR A 455 7.24 -10.18 1.40
C THR A 455 8.21 -9.29 2.19
N THR A 456 9.52 -9.47 2.04
CA THR A 456 10.52 -8.71 2.83
C THR A 456 10.90 -7.38 2.20
N GLY A 457 10.79 -7.25 0.88
CA GLY A 457 11.31 -6.10 0.15
C GLY A 457 12.84 -6.09 -0.05
N CYS A 458 13.56 -7.11 0.44
CA CYS A 458 14.96 -7.37 0.14
C CYS A 458 15.11 -7.79 -1.33
N THR A 459 16.14 -7.33 -2.03
CA THR A 459 16.36 -7.60 -3.45
C THR A 459 17.85 -7.76 -3.77
N VAL A 460 18.16 -8.58 -4.78
CA VAL A 460 19.55 -8.74 -5.27
C VAL A 460 20.14 -7.39 -5.67
N GLY A 461 19.32 -6.51 -6.28
CA GLY A 461 19.75 -5.19 -6.73
C GLY A 461 20.12 -4.21 -5.61
N LYS A 462 19.56 -4.37 -4.41
CA LYS A 462 19.95 -3.58 -3.21
C LYS A 462 21.14 -4.21 -2.48
N GLY A 463 21.40 -5.50 -2.69
CA GLY A 463 22.47 -6.23 -2.01
C GLY A 463 22.08 -6.73 -0.60
N ASP A 464 20.78 -6.71 -0.28
CA ASP A 464 20.17 -7.21 0.95
C ASP A 464 19.44 -8.55 0.73
N LEU A 465 19.53 -9.13 -0.48
CA LEU A 465 19.17 -10.52 -0.79
C LEU A 465 20.31 -11.21 -1.56
N LEU A 466 20.93 -12.22 -0.96
CA LEU A 466 22.05 -12.97 -1.56
C LEU A 466 21.62 -14.38 -1.95
N VAL A 467 21.90 -14.77 -3.20
CA VAL A 467 21.59 -16.10 -3.74
C VAL A 467 22.87 -16.94 -3.73
N ILE A 468 23.01 -17.77 -2.71
CA ILE A 468 24.23 -18.53 -2.42
C ILE A 468 24.29 -19.81 -3.25
N ARG A 469 25.31 -19.92 -4.12
CA ARG A 469 25.54 -21.07 -4.97
C ARG A 469 25.93 -22.30 -4.18
N ARG A 470 25.23 -23.40 -4.43
CA ARG A 470 25.55 -24.73 -3.91
C ARG A 470 25.31 -25.82 -4.95
N SER A 471 25.74 -27.04 -4.62
CA SER A 471 25.42 -28.21 -5.45
C SER A 471 23.91 -28.39 -5.51
N ARG A 472 23.40 -28.65 -6.72
CA ARG A 472 21.96 -28.72 -7.02
C ARG A 472 21.17 -29.70 -6.14
N ASP A 473 21.82 -30.75 -5.66
CA ASP A 473 21.19 -31.83 -4.90
C ASP A 473 21.20 -31.55 -3.37
N ARG A 474 21.64 -30.35 -2.96
CA ARG A 474 21.59 -29.92 -1.56
C ARG A 474 20.16 -29.49 -1.18
N PRO A 475 19.81 -29.60 0.12
CA PRO A 475 18.50 -29.15 0.60
C PRO A 475 18.33 -27.64 0.38
N LEU A 476 17.14 -27.23 -0.06
CA LEU A 476 16.75 -25.83 -0.16
C LEU A 476 16.69 -25.20 1.24
N TRP A 477 17.22 -23.99 1.39
CA TRP A 477 17.13 -23.24 2.64
C TRP A 477 16.95 -21.72 2.43
N PHE A 478 16.45 -21.09 3.48
CA PHE A 478 16.35 -19.65 3.65
C PHE A 478 17.08 -19.23 4.92
N ALA A 479 17.69 -18.06 4.92
CA ALA A 479 18.24 -17.48 6.12
C ALA A 479 18.01 -15.96 6.14
N PHE A 480 17.79 -15.43 7.33
CA PHE A 480 17.54 -14.01 7.57
C PHE A 480 18.46 -13.57 8.70
N PHE A 481 19.19 -12.49 8.48
CA PHE A 481 20.10 -11.92 9.45
C PHE A 481 19.73 -10.46 9.70
N ASP A 482 19.68 -10.07 10.96
CA ASP A 482 19.43 -8.69 11.38
C ASP A 482 20.70 -8.15 12.01
N LYS A 483 21.26 -7.08 11.43
CA LYS A 483 22.53 -6.50 11.90
C LYS A 483 22.42 -5.70 13.19
N THR A 484 21.21 -5.34 13.64
CA THR A 484 20.99 -4.67 14.93
C THR A 484 21.02 -5.66 16.09
N THR A 485 20.39 -6.81 15.92
CA THR A 485 20.35 -7.86 16.96
C THR A 485 21.41 -8.94 16.78
N GLU A 486 22.07 -8.96 15.62
CA GLU A 486 23.09 -9.92 15.20
C GLU A 486 22.60 -11.37 15.23
N ASN A 487 21.27 -11.55 15.15
CA ASN A 487 20.64 -12.85 15.07
C ASN A 487 20.54 -13.30 13.62
N CYS A 488 20.87 -14.57 13.39
CA CYS A 488 20.63 -15.28 12.14
C CYS A 488 19.59 -16.37 12.37
N LEU A 489 18.48 -16.30 11.64
CA LEU A 489 17.48 -17.35 11.54
C LEU A 489 17.75 -18.16 10.27
N TYR A 490 17.79 -19.48 10.40
CA TYR A 490 18.00 -20.44 9.33
C TYR A 490 16.81 -21.40 9.26
N LEU A 491 16.30 -21.60 8.04
CA LEU A 491 15.15 -22.41 7.71
C LEU A 491 15.55 -23.42 6.63
N GLU A 492 15.56 -24.71 6.95
CA GLU A 492 15.78 -25.78 5.98
C GLU A 492 14.44 -26.38 5.57
N VAL A 493 14.16 -26.39 4.27
CA VAL A 493 12.85 -26.76 3.75
C VAL A 493 12.64 -28.28 3.81
N ASP A 494 11.42 -28.70 4.16
CA ASP A 494 10.95 -30.06 3.90
C ASP A 494 10.54 -30.19 2.42
N ASN A 495 11.29 -30.97 1.64
CA ASN A 495 11.05 -31.12 0.20
C ASN A 495 9.64 -31.62 -0.15
N SER A 496 8.92 -32.26 0.77
CA SER A 496 7.55 -32.74 0.54
C SER A 496 6.54 -31.62 0.27
N VAL A 497 6.88 -30.35 0.57
CA VAL A 497 6.01 -29.21 0.25
C VAL A 497 5.85 -29.00 -1.26
N PHE A 498 6.82 -29.40 -2.07
CA PHE A 498 6.80 -29.23 -3.54
C PHE A 498 5.87 -30.19 -4.29
N ASP A 499 5.36 -31.20 -3.59
CA ASP A 499 4.42 -32.18 -4.13
C ASP A 499 2.94 -31.77 -3.94
N LYS A 500 2.70 -30.64 -3.28
CA LYS A 500 1.37 -30.13 -2.93
C LYS A 500 0.79 -29.23 -4.02
N SER A 501 -0.53 -29.12 -4.08
CA SER A 501 -1.19 -28.02 -4.78
C SER A 501 -1.03 -26.70 -4.02
N VAL A 502 -1.35 -25.57 -4.64
CA VAL A 502 -1.36 -24.26 -3.97
C VAL A 502 -2.31 -24.26 -2.77
N GLU A 503 -3.51 -24.83 -2.93
CA GLU A 503 -4.50 -24.92 -1.85
C GLU A 503 -4.01 -25.80 -0.71
N GLU A 504 -3.41 -26.96 -1.03
CA GLU A 504 -2.85 -27.87 -0.03
C GLU A 504 -1.66 -27.25 0.72
N PHE A 505 -0.83 -26.46 0.02
CA PHE A 505 0.29 -25.75 0.61
C PHE A 505 -0.18 -24.66 1.57
N MET A 506 -1.16 -23.84 1.17
CA MET A 506 -1.71 -22.75 1.99
C MET A 506 -2.39 -23.26 3.27
N ALA A 507 -2.89 -24.49 3.28
CA ALA A 507 -3.49 -25.10 4.47
C ALA A 507 -2.45 -25.67 5.47
N LEU A 508 -1.15 -25.70 5.14
CA LEU A 508 -0.13 -26.24 6.04
C LEU A 508 0.18 -25.27 7.19
N PRO A 509 0.38 -25.79 8.43
CA PRO A 509 0.97 -24.98 9.49
C PRO A 509 2.47 -24.76 9.25
N ASP A 510 3.08 -23.77 9.90
CA ASP A 510 4.51 -23.44 9.73
C ASP A 510 5.43 -24.58 10.15
N GLU A 511 5.05 -25.36 11.17
CA GLU A 511 5.81 -26.53 11.63
C GLU A 511 5.90 -27.64 10.55
N GLY A 512 5.04 -27.61 9.54
CA GLY A 512 5.05 -28.55 8.41
C GLY A 512 5.91 -28.11 7.23
N LEU A 513 6.47 -26.90 7.23
CA LEU A 513 7.26 -26.36 6.11
C LEU A 513 8.75 -26.65 6.23
N PHE A 514 9.28 -26.55 7.45
CA PHE A 514 10.71 -26.56 7.70
C PHE A 514 11.09 -27.76 8.53
N ARG A 515 11.97 -28.60 7.99
CA ARG A 515 12.52 -29.74 8.74
C ARG A 515 13.58 -29.32 9.77
N ARG A 516 14.09 -28.08 9.66
CA ARG A 516 14.99 -27.47 10.64
C ARG A 516 14.74 -25.96 10.70
N VAL A 517 14.59 -25.45 11.91
CA VAL A 517 14.51 -24.03 12.23
C VAL A 517 15.56 -23.75 13.31
N VAL A 518 16.49 -22.84 13.04
CA VAL A 518 17.57 -22.50 13.97
C VAL A 518 17.76 -21.00 14.02
N LYS A 519 17.67 -20.42 15.22
CA LYS A 519 17.97 -19.01 15.47
C LYS A 519 19.19 -18.93 16.39
N GLU A 520 20.24 -18.29 15.91
CA GLU A 520 21.50 -18.13 16.64
C GLU A 520 21.98 -16.70 16.56
N ASN A 521 22.51 -16.18 17.67
CA ASN A 521 23.22 -14.91 17.67
C ASN A 521 24.67 -15.17 17.19
N VAL A 522 25.00 -14.61 16.02
CA VAL A 522 26.28 -14.79 15.31
C VAL A 522 27.15 -13.54 15.39
N SER A 523 26.94 -12.70 16.40
CA SER A 523 27.72 -11.49 16.71
C SER A 523 29.23 -11.72 16.60
N PRO A 524 29.98 -10.86 15.87
CA PRO A 524 31.41 -11.00 15.75
C PRO A 524 32.10 -10.78 17.10
N ASP A 525 31.62 -9.84 17.93
CA ASP A 525 32.15 -9.60 19.28
C ASP A 525 32.05 -10.85 20.17
N LYS A 526 30.94 -11.57 20.03
CA LYS A 526 30.69 -12.80 20.79
C LYS A 526 31.51 -13.97 20.25
N LEU A 527 31.52 -14.16 18.93
CA LEU A 527 32.26 -15.23 18.26
C LEU A 527 33.78 -15.09 18.45
N LEU A 528 34.28 -13.86 18.43
CA LEU A 528 35.70 -13.57 18.59
C LEU A 528 36.17 -13.51 20.05
N ASN A 529 35.25 -13.58 21.02
CA ASN A 529 35.59 -13.72 22.43
C ASN A 529 36.15 -15.13 22.72
N GLU A 530 37.39 -15.21 23.19
CA GLU A 530 38.07 -16.50 23.44
C GLU A 530 37.37 -17.41 24.46
N SER A 531 36.60 -16.84 25.39
CA SER A 531 35.83 -17.64 26.37
C SER A 531 34.56 -18.25 25.76
N TYR A 532 34.01 -17.63 24.72
CA TYR A 532 32.81 -18.09 24.03
C TYR A 532 33.11 -18.92 22.79
N ALA A 533 34.23 -18.68 22.10
CA ALA A 533 34.57 -19.38 20.87
C ALA A 533 34.54 -20.93 20.99
N PRO A 534 34.98 -21.58 22.09
CA PRO A 534 34.79 -23.02 22.27
C PRO A 534 33.32 -23.48 22.30
N ILE A 535 32.40 -22.64 22.78
CA ILE A 535 30.96 -22.92 22.80
C ILE A 535 30.41 -22.90 21.37
N TRP A 536 30.80 -21.91 20.56
CA TRP A 536 30.42 -21.87 19.15
C TRP A 536 31.03 -23.02 18.36
N ASP A 537 32.29 -23.37 18.62
CA ASP A 537 32.97 -24.49 17.96
C ASP A 537 32.26 -25.84 18.19
N ALA A 538 31.65 -26.03 19.36
CA ALA A 538 30.78 -27.18 19.61
C ALA A 538 29.54 -27.18 18.68
N LYS A 539 28.96 -26.00 18.39
CA LYS A 539 27.85 -25.86 17.42
C LYS A 539 28.30 -26.08 15.98
N VAL A 540 29.50 -25.61 15.61
CA VAL A 540 30.13 -25.89 14.30
C VAL A 540 30.27 -27.41 14.11
N LYS A 541 30.80 -28.11 15.12
CA LYS A 541 30.92 -29.58 15.12
C LYS A 541 29.57 -30.30 15.11
N ALA A 542 28.56 -29.75 15.78
CA ALA A 542 27.19 -30.28 15.80
C ALA A 542 26.39 -29.99 14.52
N LYS A 543 26.91 -29.13 13.63
CA LYS A 543 26.28 -28.72 12.38
C LYS A 543 24.87 -28.14 12.55
N VAL A 544 24.74 -27.17 13.44
CA VAL A 544 23.44 -26.58 13.80
C VAL A 544 22.71 -25.99 12.59
N PHE A 545 23.41 -25.53 11.56
CA PHE A 545 22.81 -25.00 10.33
C PHE A 545 22.76 -26.02 9.19
N GLY A 546 22.79 -27.32 9.51
CA GLY A 546 22.65 -28.41 8.54
C GLY A 546 23.90 -28.73 7.73
N GLY A 547 25.07 -28.28 8.20
CA GLY A 547 26.38 -28.29 7.55
C GLY A 547 26.69 -29.34 6.47
N GLY A 548 27.38 -28.86 5.43
CA GLY A 548 27.88 -29.65 4.29
C GLY A 548 29.01 -30.65 4.59
N SER A 549 29.76 -31.01 3.54
CA SER A 549 30.91 -31.92 3.62
C SER A 549 32.23 -31.14 3.62
N GLY A 550 33.13 -31.44 4.56
CA GLY A 550 34.42 -30.74 4.71
C GLY A 550 34.41 -29.67 5.82
N PRO A 551 35.49 -28.89 5.96
CA PRO A 551 35.60 -27.85 7.00
C PRO A 551 34.79 -26.58 6.69
N PHE A 552 34.48 -26.30 5.42
CA PHE A 552 33.72 -25.11 5.00
C PHE A 552 32.23 -25.46 4.87
N THR A 553 31.52 -25.42 5.99
CA THR A 553 30.11 -25.81 6.10
C THR A 553 29.19 -24.60 6.21
N ASN A 554 27.88 -24.82 6.30
CA ASN A 554 26.87 -23.76 6.53
C ASN A 554 27.21 -22.93 7.76
N GLU A 555 27.77 -23.58 8.78
CA GLU A 555 28.18 -22.94 10.03
C GLU A 555 29.28 -21.90 9.80
N PHE A 556 30.12 -22.08 8.79
CA PHE A 556 31.10 -21.08 8.38
C PHE A 556 30.44 -19.99 7.52
N THR A 557 29.61 -20.36 6.55
CA THR A 557 28.85 -19.40 5.70
C THR A 557 28.08 -18.37 6.54
N PHE A 558 27.32 -18.83 7.54
CA PHE A 558 26.42 -17.97 8.33
C PHE A 558 27.11 -17.16 9.42
N ILE A 559 28.41 -17.36 9.65
CA ILE A 559 29.20 -16.46 10.50
C ILE A 559 30.09 -15.52 9.68
N THR A 560 30.43 -15.83 8.43
CA THR A 560 31.31 -14.95 7.65
C THR A 560 30.53 -14.00 6.76
N ILE A 561 29.58 -14.48 5.95
CA ILE A 561 28.83 -13.61 5.02
C ILE A 561 28.05 -12.52 5.76
N PRO A 562 27.19 -12.84 6.75
CA PRO A 562 26.36 -11.82 7.38
C PRO A 562 27.18 -10.79 8.16
N ASN A 563 28.25 -11.22 8.84
CA ASN A 563 29.10 -10.33 9.61
C ASN A 563 29.95 -9.40 8.72
N VAL A 564 30.46 -9.90 7.59
CA VAL A 564 31.19 -9.06 6.64
C VAL A 564 30.24 -8.08 5.96
N TRP A 565 29.02 -8.51 5.61
CA TRP A 565 27.95 -7.63 5.09
C TRP A 565 27.55 -6.55 6.11
N ALA A 566 27.47 -6.90 7.40
CA ALA A 566 27.09 -5.99 8.48
C ALA A 566 28.14 -4.93 8.81
N LYS A 567 29.44 -5.23 8.55
CA LYS A 567 30.56 -4.34 8.92
C LYS A 567 30.50 -2.96 8.26
N GLY A 568 29.71 -2.79 7.19
CA GLY A 568 29.28 -1.46 6.76
C GLY A 568 28.66 -1.43 5.38
N ASN A 569 28.00 -0.32 5.08
CA ASN A 569 27.39 0.05 3.79
C ASN A 569 28.48 0.32 2.71
N GLY A 570 29.40 -0.64 2.56
CA GLY A 570 30.69 -0.54 1.90
C GLY A 570 31.41 -1.90 1.75
N THR A 571 30.80 -3.04 2.12
CA THR A 571 31.29 -4.33 1.61
C THR A 571 31.19 -4.31 0.09
N PRO A 572 32.30 -4.51 -0.64
CA PRO A 572 32.30 -4.42 -2.08
C PRO A 572 31.33 -5.43 -2.68
N ARG A 573 30.56 -4.96 -3.66
CA ARG A 573 29.59 -5.81 -4.37
C ARG A 573 30.28 -6.97 -5.05
N GLU A 574 31.49 -6.73 -5.52
CA GLU A 574 32.41 -7.66 -6.17
C GLU A 574 32.78 -8.81 -5.22
N LEU A 575 33.03 -8.51 -3.94
CA LEU A 575 33.33 -9.52 -2.91
C LEU A 575 32.07 -10.32 -2.54
N LEU A 576 30.93 -9.66 -2.32
CA LEU A 576 29.67 -10.34 -2.00
C LEU A 576 29.15 -11.20 -3.16
N ALA A 577 29.30 -10.74 -4.39
CA ALA A 577 28.92 -11.50 -5.58
C ALA A 577 29.86 -12.70 -5.78
N ALA A 578 31.16 -12.53 -5.57
CA ALA A 578 32.09 -13.66 -5.52
C ALA A 578 31.75 -14.63 -4.38
N ALA A 579 31.32 -14.16 -3.21
CA ALA A 579 30.92 -14.99 -2.06
C ALA A 579 29.66 -15.80 -2.34
N GLN A 580 28.73 -15.28 -3.14
CA GLN A 580 27.60 -16.06 -3.66
C GLN A 580 28.11 -17.25 -4.51
N PHE A 581 29.13 -17.06 -5.34
CA PHE A 581 29.73 -18.16 -6.11
C PHE A 581 30.57 -19.13 -5.26
N HIS A 582 31.36 -18.61 -4.33
CA HIS A 582 32.29 -19.38 -3.48
C HIS A 582 31.61 -20.04 -2.26
N ASN A 583 30.40 -19.58 -1.91
CA ASN A 583 29.51 -20.01 -0.81
C ASN A 583 29.82 -19.52 0.62
N HIS A 584 30.94 -18.84 0.83
CA HIS A 584 31.33 -18.25 2.11
C HIS A 584 32.37 -17.17 1.85
N ILE A 585 32.64 -16.32 2.85
CA ILE A 585 33.80 -15.43 2.86
C ILE A 585 34.91 -16.06 3.71
N CYS A 586 36.14 -16.03 3.20
CA CYS A 586 37.35 -16.44 3.90
C CYS A 586 38.52 -15.52 3.49
N PRO A 587 39.64 -15.49 4.25
CA PRO A 587 40.77 -14.62 3.90
C PRO A 587 41.39 -14.93 2.54
N GLY A 588 41.28 -16.18 2.09
CA GLY A 588 41.65 -16.57 0.73
C GLY A 588 40.81 -15.84 -0.32
N GLN A 589 39.51 -15.73 -0.10
CA GLN A 589 38.62 -15.00 -1.00
C GLN A 589 38.82 -13.48 -0.90
N THR A 590 38.92 -12.96 0.33
CA THR A 590 39.19 -11.55 0.61
C THR A 590 40.50 -11.11 -0.05
N SER A 591 41.55 -11.94 -0.02
CA SER A 591 42.80 -11.67 -0.77
C SER A 591 42.61 -11.53 -2.27
N GLY A 592 41.61 -12.19 -2.86
CA GLY A 592 41.25 -12.04 -4.26
C GLY A 592 40.60 -10.70 -4.58
N TYR A 593 39.84 -10.13 -3.64
CA TYR A 593 39.31 -8.77 -3.80
C TYR A 593 40.43 -7.74 -3.74
N PHE A 594 41.38 -7.89 -2.81
CA PHE A 594 42.57 -7.04 -2.78
C PHE A 594 43.40 -7.09 -4.06
N ILE A 595 43.56 -8.28 -4.64
CA ILE A 595 44.23 -8.43 -5.94
C ILE A 595 43.41 -7.79 -7.05
N LEU A 596 42.08 -7.87 -7.01
CA LEU A 596 41.21 -7.20 -7.98
C LEU A 596 41.43 -5.69 -7.98
N GLU A 597 41.32 -5.05 -6.82
CA GLU A 597 41.57 -3.60 -6.67
C GLU A 597 42.98 -3.21 -7.11
N TYR A 598 43.99 -4.01 -6.74
CA TYR A 598 45.36 -3.78 -7.19
C TYR A 598 45.50 -3.86 -8.71
N LEU A 599 44.79 -4.77 -9.38
CA LEU A 599 44.82 -4.85 -10.85
C LEU A 599 44.12 -3.66 -11.49
N ASP A 600 43.04 -3.15 -10.90
CA ASP A 600 42.35 -1.97 -11.42
C ASP A 600 43.21 -0.70 -11.30
N GLU A 601 44.08 -0.60 -10.30
CA GLU A 601 45.02 0.51 -10.17
C GLU A 601 46.28 0.33 -11.03
N TYR A 602 46.90 -0.85 -11.00
CA TYR A 602 48.25 -1.07 -11.53
C TYR A 602 48.31 -1.83 -12.87
N LEU A 603 47.22 -2.48 -13.31
CA LEU A 603 47.14 -3.16 -14.60
C LEU A 603 45.76 -3.01 -15.30
N PRO A 604 45.12 -1.82 -15.30
CA PRO A 604 43.75 -1.66 -15.78
C PRO A 604 43.64 -2.01 -17.26
N LEU A 605 42.50 -2.56 -17.67
CA LEU A 605 42.17 -2.65 -19.10
C LEU A 605 42.03 -1.22 -19.68
N GLU A 606 42.79 -0.91 -20.72
CA GLU A 606 42.83 0.41 -21.37
C GLU A 606 41.80 0.54 -22.51
N LYS A 607 41.34 -0.60 -23.05
CA LYS A 607 40.43 -0.63 -24.20
C LYS A 607 39.53 -1.87 -24.19
N PRO A 608 38.34 -1.81 -24.83
CA PRO A 608 37.39 -2.92 -24.84
C PRO A 608 37.88 -4.22 -25.52
N SER A 609 38.94 -4.17 -26.33
CA SER A 609 39.50 -5.40 -26.93
C SER A 609 40.33 -6.21 -25.95
N GLN A 610 40.81 -5.59 -24.87
CA GLN A 610 41.66 -6.26 -23.89
C GLN A 610 40.84 -7.13 -22.94
N GLN A 611 41.51 -8.15 -22.41
CA GLN A 611 40.98 -9.06 -21.41
C GLN A 611 42.12 -9.52 -20.51
N TYR A 612 41.78 -9.92 -19.28
CA TYR A 612 42.77 -10.55 -18.41
C TYR A 612 43.03 -12.01 -18.82
N GLN A 613 44.29 -12.41 -18.83
CA GLN A 613 44.73 -13.81 -18.79
C GLN A 613 45.31 -14.07 -17.40
N ILE A 614 44.74 -15.03 -16.69
CA ILE A 614 45.14 -15.38 -15.32
C ILE A 614 45.81 -16.75 -15.33
N ILE A 615 47.03 -16.81 -14.80
CA ILE A 615 47.71 -18.06 -14.49
C ILE A 615 47.86 -18.13 -12.98
N ALA A 616 46.94 -18.82 -12.32
CA ALA A 616 46.93 -18.99 -10.88
C ALA A 616 48.03 -19.98 -10.47
N ILE A 617 48.97 -19.52 -9.65
CA ILE A 617 50.11 -20.34 -9.21
C ILE A 617 50.60 -19.94 -7.82
N PRO A 618 50.28 -20.74 -6.76
CA PRO A 618 49.27 -21.80 -6.75
C PRO A 618 47.83 -21.25 -6.77
N PRO A 619 46.82 -22.06 -7.15
CA PRO A 619 45.42 -21.69 -7.04
C PRO A 619 44.90 -21.77 -5.59
N TRP A 620 44.06 -20.82 -5.17
CA TRP A 620 43.27 -20.86 -3.93
C TRP A 620 41.99 -20.01 -4.04
N CYS A 621 41.25 -19.81 -2.94
CA CYS A 621 39.96 -19.12 -2.94
C CYS A 621 39.93 -17.72 -3.60
N LYS A 622 41.08 -17.02 -3.74
CA LYS A 622 41.16 -15.74 -4.45
C LYS A 622 40.68 -15.85 -5.89
N ASP A 623 40.90 -17.03 -6.48
CA ASP A 623 40.70 -17.26 -7.90
C ASP A 623 39.22 -17.30 -8.23
N ASP A 624 38.35 -17.64 -7.28
CA ASP A 624 36.91 -17.54 -7.46
C ASP A 624 36.45 -16.08 -7.49
N THR A 625 37.05 -15.19 -6.68
CA THR A 625 36.81 -13.74 -6.77
C THR A 625 37.23 -13.18 -8.13
N LEU A 626 38.39 -13.58 -8.62
CA LEU A 626 38.92 -13.08 -9.89
C LEU A 626 38.19 -13.67 -11.10
N GLN A 627 37.86 -14.97 -11.08
CA GLN A 627 37.05 -15.60 -12.13
C GLN A 627 35.69 -14.93 -12.26
N TRP A 628 35.06 -14.60 -11.12
CA TRP A 628 33.76 -13.94 -11.09
C TRP A 628 33.81 -12.52 -11.64
N ASN A 629 34.74 -11.69 -11.15
CA ASN A 629 34.76 -10.26 -11.45
C ASN A 629 35.46 -9.91 -12.78
N LEU A 630 36.41 -10.72 -13.26
CA LEU A 630 37.22 -10.42 -14.45
C LEU A 630 36.84 -11.22 -15.70
N GLU A 631 35.74 -11.98 -15.65
CA GLU A 631 35.32 -12.92 -16.71
C GLU A 631 36.40 -13.95 -17.13
N ALA A 632 37.41 -14.12 -16.29
CA ALA A 632 38.57 -14.95 -16.54
C ALA A 632 38.28 -16.39 -16.12
N SER A 633 37.51 -17.13 -16.93
CA SER A 633 37.17 -18.53 -16.64
C SER A 633 37.97 -19.53 -17.49
N ILE A 634 38.00 -20.80 -17.04
CA ILE A 634 38.58 -21.91 -17.81
C ILE A 634 37.86 -22.04 -19.17
N GLY A 635 36.53 -21.89 -19.18
CA GLY A 635 35.70 -22.02 -20.38
C GLY A 635 35.98 -20.93 -21.43
N ASN A 636 36.19 -19.69 -20.98
CA ASN A 636 36.59 -18.57 -21.84
C ASN A 636 38.07 -18.65 -22.27
N LYS A 637 38.80 -19.68 -21.81
CA LYS A 637 40.23 -19.91 -22.05
C LYS A 637 41.12 -18.78 -21.52
N ASN A 638 40.63 -17.98 -20.58
CA ASN A 638 41.34 -16.84 -20.00
C ASN A 638 41.95 -17.16 -18.63
N TYR A 639 41.76 -18.40 -18.13
CA TYR A 639 42.26 -18.83 -16.83
C TYR A 639 42.90 -20.21 -16.91
N VAL A 640 44.04 -20.38 -16.23
CA VAL A 640 44.71 -21.67 -16.02
C VAL A 640 45.19 -21.75 -14.57
N ALA A 641 44.88 -22.85 -13.89
CA ALA A 641 45.43 -23.16 -12.58
C ALA A 641 46.63 -24.11 -12.69
N LYS A 642 47.73 -23.76 -12.01
CA LYS A 642 48.95 -24.56 -11.92
C LYS A 642 49.38 -24.64 -10.46
N ASP A 643 49.44 -25.84 -9.91
CA ASP A 643 49.96 -26.02 -8.56
C ASP A 643 51.50 -26.10 -8.56
N LEU A 644 52.11 -25.81 -7.42
CA LEU A 644 53.55 -25.97 -7.18
C LEU A 644 53.78 -27.19 -6.29
N THR A 645 54.69 -28.07 -6.69
CA THR A 645 55.14 -29.17 -5.81
C THR A 645 55.84 -28.60 -4.57
N THR A 646 55.93 -29.39 -3.49
CA THR A 646 56.67 -28.99 -2.29
C THR A 646 58.11 -28.57 -2.60
N GLU A 647 58.81 -29.30 -3.49
CA GLU A 647 60.17 -28.95 -3.93
C GLU A 647 60.20 -27.59 -4.65
N GLN A 648 59.22 -27.29 -5.50
CA GLN A 648 59.13 -26.00 -6.18
C GLN A 648 58.84 -24.87 -5.20
N GLN A 649 57.93 -25.09 -4.24
CA GLN A 649 57.64 -24.13 -3.17
C GLN A 649 58.90 -23.82 -2.35
N ASP A 650 59.73 -24.82 -2.05
CA ASP A 650 60.99 -24.66 -1.32
C ASP A 650 62.02 -23.86 -2.13
N LYS A 651 62.08 -24.04 -3.45
CA LYS A 651 62.98 -23.33 -4.38
C LYS A 651 62.60 -21.86 -4.64
N LEU A 652 61.38 -21.42 -4.32
CA LEU A 652 60.98 -20.01 -4.49
C LEU A 652 61.90 -19.07 -3.66
N PRO A 653 62.34 -17.93 -4.21
CA PRO A 653 63.05 -16.92 -3.44
C PRO A 653 62.13 -16.28 -2.39
N ALA A 654 62.73 -15.61 -1.39
CA ALA A 654 62.00 -15.06 -0.24
C ALA A 654 60.84 -14.13 -0.64
N ASN A 655 61.05 -13.25 -1.62
CA ASN A 655 60.05 -12.31 -2.13
C ASN A 655 58.91 -12.99 -2.93
N ALA A 656 59.10 -14.23 -3.39
CA ALA A 656 58.09 -14.98 -4.15
C ALA A 656 57.41 -16.09 -3.32
N LYS A 657 57.74 -16.24 -2.03
CA LYS A 657 57.17 -17.31 -1.17
C LYS A 657 55.65 -17.25 -1.03
N ASN A 658 55.05 -16.08 -1.23
CA ASN A 658 53.60 -15.90 -1.20
C ASN A 658 53.03 -15.52 -2.59
N VAL A 659 53.67 -15.96 -3.67
CA VAL A 659 53.17 -15.73 -5.04
C VAL A 659 51.71 -16.17 -5.16
N ALA A 660 50.92 -15.30 -5.78
CA ALA A 660 49.48 -15.48 -5.97
C ALA A 660 49.18 -15.89 -7.42
N GLY A 661 49.88 -15.33 -8.39
CA GLY A 661 49.67 -15.68 -9.79
C GLY A 661 50.34 -14.71 -10.74
N LEU A 662 50.15 -15.00 -12.01
CA LEU A 662 50.47 -14.09 -13.11
C LEU A 662 49.15 -13.53 -13.64
N PHE A 663 49.09 -12.23 -13.80
CA PHE A 663 47.93 -11.49 -14.29
C PHE A 663 48.39 -10.69 -15.50
N ILE A 664 47.80 -10.96 -16.66
CA ILE A 664 48.24 -10.39 -17.92
C ILE A 664 47.07 -9.65 -18.54
N ARG A 665 47.22 -8.35 -18.76
CA ARG A 665 46.34 -7.58 -19.62
C ARG A 665 46.69 -7.88 -21.07
N TRP A 666 45.89 -8.72 -21.70
CA TRP A 666 46.14 -9.23 -23.04
C TRP A 666 45.27 -8.53 -24.08
N ASP A 667 45.86 -8.08 -25.19
CA ASP A 667 45.13 -7.60 -26.36
C ASP A 667 45.17 -8.64 -27.50
N PRO A 668 44.07 -9.37 -27.76
CA PRO A 668 43.97 -10.28 -28.89
C PRO A 668 44.15 -9.59 -30.25
N ALA A 669 43.88 -8.28 -30.35
CA ALA A 669 43.99 -7.55 -31.61
C ALA A 669 45.44 -7.35 -32.06
N THR A 670 46.37 -7.12 -31.12
CA THR A 670 47.80 -6.99 -31.39
C THR A 670 48.55 -8.31 -31.17
N GLY A 671 47.99 -9.23 -30.38
CA GLY A 671 48.67 -10.45 -29.96
C GLY A 671 49.79 -10.17 -28.97
N THR A 672 49.64 -9.14 -28.14
CA THR A 672 50.61 -8.72 -27.12
C THR A 672 49.91 -8.41 -25.79
N GLY A 673 50.65 -8.33 -24.69
CA GLY A 673 50.10 -7.92 -23.39
C GLY A 673 51.17 -7.57 -22.36
N ASP A 674 50.73 -6.91 -21.29
CA ASP A 674 51.55 -6.52 -20.14
C ASP A 674 51.15 -7.39 -18.95
N GLY A 675 52.13 -7.83 -18.16
CA GLY A 675 51.93 -8.83 -17.11
C GLY A 675 52.56 -8.46 -15.78
N LEU A 676 51.85 -8.81 -14.71
CA LEU A 676 52.32 -8.73 -13.33
C LEU A 676 52.39 -10.12 -12.71
N VAL A 677 53.48 -10.41 -12.00
CA VAL A 677 53.57 -11.50 -11.03
C VAL A 677 53.32 -10.90 -9.67
N LEU A 678 52.20 -11.25 -9.03
CA LEU A 678 51.82 -10.68 -7.73
C LEU A 678 51.98 -11.69 -6.59
N ALA A 679 52.20 -11.20 -5.39
CA ALA A 679 52.16 -11.92 -4.13
C ALA A 679 51.10 -11.33 -3.19
N PHE A 680 50.58 -12.16 -2.29
CA PHE A 680 49.75 -11.68 -1.17
C PHE A 680 50.52 -11.81 0.15
N ASN A 681 50.72 -10.72 0.87
CA ASN A 681 51.49 -10.67 2.10
C ASN A 681 50.68 -11.20 3.29
N TRP A 682 50.62 -12.54 3.40
CA TRP A 682 49.98 -13.24 4.51
C TRP A 682 50.54 -12.88 5.88
N THR A 683 51.83 -12.53 5.97
CA THR A 683 52.46 -12.14 7.23
C THR A 683 51.86 -10.82 7.69
N LYS A 684 51.81 -9.83 6.80
CA LYS A 684 51.22 -8.52 7.10
C LYS A 684 49.74 -8.61 7.43
N ALA A 685 48.97 -9.43 6.70
CA ALA A 685 47.57 -9.67 7.03
C ALA A 685 47.41 -10.28 8.45
N CYS A 686 48.23 -11.27 8.81
CA CYS A 686 48.22 -11.86 10.16
C CYS A 686 48.65 -10.86 11.25
N GLU A 687 49.59 -9.96 10.94
CA GLU A 687 50.00 -8.87 11.85
C GLU A 687 48.85 -7.89 12.10
N ILE A 688 48.14 -7.47 11.05
CA ILE A 688 46.95 -6.61 11.15
C ILE A 688 45.90 -7.26 12.05
N SER A 689 45.69 -8.57 11.89
CA SER A 689 44.71 -9.32 12.66
C SER A 689 45.24 -9.92 13.97
N GLU A 690 46.47 -9.60 14.37
CA GLU A 690 47.04 -9.96 15.68
C GLU A 690 46.96 -11.47 16.05
N PHE A 691 47.13 -12.39 15.09
CA PHE A 691 47.21 -13.83 15.38
C PHE A 691 48.26 -14.57 14.54
N PRO A 692 48.80 -15.71 15.00
CA PRO A 692 49.83 -16.42 14.25
C PRO A 692 49.26 -17.22 13.09
N ARG A 693 49.96 -17.26 11.95
CA ARG A 693 49.55 -18.01 10.74
C ARG A 693 49.27 -19.50 10.96
N SER A 694 49.78 -20.09 12.05
CA SER A 694 49.48 -21.47 12.46
C SER A 694 47.99 -21.71 12.73
N ASP A 695 47.25 -20.69 13.17
CA ASP A 695 45.84 -20.81 13.53
C ASP A 695 44.99 -21.23 12.33
N PHE A 696 45.39 -20.84 11.10
CA PHE A 696 44.71 -21.29 9.89
C PHE A 696 44.74 -22.81 9.67
N LYS A 697 45.70 -23.50 10.29
CA LYS A 697 45.88 -24.96 10.19
C LYS A 697 45.40 -25.69 11.45
N ASP A 698 44.95 -24.99 12.48
CA ASP A 698 44.46 -25.62 13.71
C ASP A 698 42.99 -26.05 13.61
N PHE A 699 42.74 -27.05 12.75
CA PHE A 699 41.41 -27.62 12.55
C PHE A 699 40.88 -28.39 13.79
N ALA A 700 41.71 -28.60 14.81
CA ALA A 700 41.31 -29.30 16.03
C ALA A 700 40.53 -28.38 16.99
N THR A 701 40.81 -27.08 16.95
CA THR A 701 40.24 -26.09 17.87
C THR A 701 39.42 -25.03 17.11
N TYR A 702 38.81 -24.11 17.85
CA TYR A 702 38.06 -23.00 17.27
C TYR A 702 38.93 -22.02 16.46
N LYS A 703 40.26 -22.08 16.63
CA LYS A 703 41.20 -21.13 16.03
C LYS A 703 41.15 -21.10 14.50
N TRP A 704 40.84 -22.21 13.83
CA TRP A 704 40.77 -22.23 12.36
C TRP A 704 39.67 -21.33 11.79
N TRP A 705 38.45 -21.33 12.34
CA TRP A 705 37.38 -20.46 11.85
C TRP A 705 37.47 -19.07 12.48
N TRP A 706 37.92 -18.99 13.73
CA TRP A 706 38.08 -17.75 14.48
C TRP A 706 39.07 -16.80 13.79
N GLY A 707 40.25 -17.30 13.44
CA GLY A 707 41.26 -16.47 12.77
C GLY A 707 40.82 -16.03 11.37
N ARG A 708 40.02 -16.85 10.68
CA ARG A 708 39.46 -16.49 9.36
C ARG A 708 38.42 -15.38 9.47
N LEU A 709 37.43 -15.55 10.35
CA LEU A 709 36.43 -14.52 10.61
C LEU A 709 37.08 -13.20 11.07
N LYS A 710 38.04 -13.28 12.01
CA LYS A 710 38.75 -12.10 12.49
C LYS A 710 39.47 -11.38 11.36
N MET A 711 40.25 -12.10 10.54
CA MET A 711 40.96 -11.49 9.43
C MET A 711 40.02 -10.92 8.38
N ASP A 712 38.95 -11.62 8.01
CA ASP A 712 37.97 -11.10 7.05
C ASP A 712 37.38 -9.78 7.52
N LEU A 713 37.03 -9.67 8.80
CA LEU A 713 36.52 -8.43 9.37
C LEU A 713 37.61 -7.36 9.40
N ASP A 714 38.75 -7.61 10.04
CA ASP A 714 39.84 -6.61 10.20
C ASP A 714 40.31 -6.08 8.84
N MET A 715 40.39 -6.93 7.82
CA MET A 715 40.81 -6.53 6.48
C MET A 715 39.81 -5.61 5.77
N MET A 716 38.53 -5.59 6.15
CA MET A 716 37.57 -4.62 5.56
C MET A 716 37.95 -3.17 5.86
N ASP A 717 38.72 -2.92 6.93
CA ASP A 717 39.16 -1.55 7.27
C ASP A 717 40.29 -1.05 6.34
N TYR A 718 40.82 -1.92 5.47
CA TYR A 718 41.90 -1.64 4.53
C TYR A 718 41.46 -1.78 3.07
N ILE A 719 40.17 -1.92 2.80
CA ILE A 719 39.65 -2.40 1.51
C ILE A 719 40.03 -1.52 0.31
N ASP A 720 40.25 -0.22 0.56
CA ASP A 720 40.67 0.78 -0.43
C ASP A 720 42.21 0.97 -0.51
N GLU A 721 42.99 0.15 0.21
CA GLU A 721 44.46 0.25 0.30
C GLU A 721 45.13 -1.09 -0.07
N PRO A 722 44.99 -1.58 -1.31
CA PRO A 722 45.40 -2.93 -1.66
C PRO A 722 46.91 -3.19 -1.57
N GLU A 723 47.74 -2.17 -1.68
CA GLU A 723 49.20 -2.25 -1.52
C GLU A 723 49.62 -2.63 -0.09
N THR A 724 48.71 -2.50 0.88
CA THR A 724 48.95 -2.94 2.26
C THR A 724 49.28 -4.44 2.30
N VAL A 725 48.67 -5.23 1.40
CA VAL A 725 48.77 -6.70 1.43
C VAL A 725 49.06 -7.33 0.06
N VAL A 726 49.12 -6.56 -1.03
CA VAL A 726 49.51 -7.05 -2.37
C VAL A 726 50.86 -6.47 -2.76
N GLU A 727 51.75 -7.32 -3.29
CA GLU A 727 53.09 -6.94 -3.70
C GLU A 727 53.38 -7.38 -5.15
N THR A 728 53.96 -6.49 -5.96
CA THR A 728 54.51 -6.86 -7.27
C THR A 728 55.86 -7.56 -7.11
N ILE A 729 55.94 -8.84 -7.50
CA ILE A 729 57.21 -9.59 -7.58
C ILE A 729 57.98 -9.20 -8.84
N LYS A 730 57.28 -9.12 -9.98
CA LYS A 730 57.87 -8.88 -11.29
C LYS A 730 56.86 -8.32 -12.29
N GLU A 731 57.31 -7.38 -13.11
CA GLU A 731 56.64 -6.93 -14.34
C GLU A 731 57.25 -7.63 -15.55
N PHE A 732 56.45 -7.91 -16.58
CA PHE A 732 56.90 -8.54 -17.82
C PHE A 732 55.99 -8.23 -19.00
N ASP A 733 56.54 -8.35 -20.21
CA ASP A 733 55.77 -8.24 -21.45
C ASP A 733 55.51 -9.63 -22.04
N VAL A 734 54.40 -9.78 -22.75
CA VAL A 734 54.08 -10.94 -23.60
C VAL A 734 53.99 -10.47 -25.03
N ASN A 735 54.95 -10.87 -25.87
CA ASN A 735 55.17 -10.29 -27.19
C ASN A 735 54.51 -11.08 -28.33
N SER A 736 53.92 -12.23 -28.04
CA SER A 736 53.24 -13.04 -29.04
C SER A 736 52.20 -14.01 -28.46
N PRO A 737 51.21 -14.46 -29.25
CA PRO A 737 50.28 -15.51 -28.82
C PRO A 737 50.98 -16.82 -28.44
N SER A 738 52.12 -17.13 -29.08
CA SER A 738 52.93 -18.32 -28.77
C SER A 738 53.56 -18.24 -27.38
N GLU A 739 54.00 -17.05 -26.96
CA GLU A 739 54.55 -16.82 -25.62
C GLU A 739 53.48 -16.98 -24.54
N LEU A 740 52.30 -16.36 -24.75
CA LEU A 740 51.15 -16.58 -23.87
C LEU A 740 50.77 -18.07 -23.75
N SER A 741 50.73 -18.76 -24.89
CA SER A 741 50.43 -20.20 -24.95
C SER A 741 51.46 -21.02 -24.18
N ASN A 742 52.75 -20.69 -24.31
CA ASN A 742 53.83 -21.35 -23.60
C ASN A 742 53.68 -21.22 -22.07
N LEU A 743 53.43 -20.01 -21.58
CA LEU A 743 53.20 -19.75 -20.14
C LEU A 743 52.04 -20.60 -19.57
N LYS A 744 51.01 -20.84 -20.39
CA LYS A 744 49.81 -21.62 -20.02
C LYS A 744 50.00 -23.14 -20.19
N SER A 745 50.96 -23.58 -20.99
CA SER A 745 51.07 -24.98 -21.43
C SER A 745 51.33 -25.97 -20.29
N ALA A 746 50.77 -27.18 -20.40
CA ALA A 746 51.04 -28.25 -19.45
C ALA A 746 52.55 -28.60 -19.42
N GLY A 747 53.11 -28.86 -18.24
CA GLY A 747 54.54 -29.14 -18.05
C GLY A 747 55.44 -27.91 -18.03
N VAL A 748 54.93 -26.71 -18.37
CA VAL A 748 55.69 -25.46 -18.26
C VAL A 748 55.44 -24.82 -16.90
N ASN A 749 56.52 -24.49 -16.18
CA ASN A 749 56.47 -23.65 -14.99
C ASN A 749 56.69 -22.18 -15.38
N PRO A 750 55.65 -21.34 -15.35
CA PRO A 750 55.76 -19.95 -15.82
C PRO A 750 56.68 -19.10 -14.93
N LEU A 751 56.86 -19.44 -13.65
CA LEU A 751 57.78 -18.73 -12.76
C LEU A 751 59.25 -18.98 -13.14
N VAL A 752 59.57 -20.17 -13.69
CA VAL A 752 60.90 -20.46 -14.24
C VAL A 752 61.11 -19.71 -15.54
N VAL A 753 60.12 -19.74 -16.45
CA VAL A 753 60.18 -19.03 -17.74
C VAL A 753 60.41 -17.54 -17.53
N LEU A 754 59.76 -16.94 -16.54
CA LEU A 754 59.93 -15.53 -16.19
C LEU A 754 61.15 -15.27 -15.29
N GLY A 755 61.95 -16.28 -14.93
CA GLY A 755 63.13 -16.12 -14.06
C GLY A 755 62.83 -15.67 -12.63
N VAL A 756 61.60 -15.87 -12.16
CA VAL A 756 61.19 -15.63 -10.76
C VAL A 756 61.65 -16.80 -9.88
N MET A 757 61.60 -18.03 -10.41
CA MET A 757 62.10 -19.23 -9.75
C MET A 757 63.30 -19.78 -10.53
N PRO A 758 64.36 -20.27 -9.86
CA PRO A 758 65.49 -20.91 -10.54
C PRO A 758 65.06 -22.19 -11.28
N GLU A 759 65.80 -22.55 -12.33
CA GLU A 759 65.67 -23.86 -12.99
C GLU A 759 66.00 -25.00 -12.01
N ALA A 760 65.34 -26.14 -12.21
CA ALA A 760 65.35 -27.25 -11.26
C ALA A 760 66.68 -27.99 -11.16
#